data_AF-A0A5C5W1B8-F1
#
_entry.id   AF-A0A5C5W1B8-F1
#
_cell.length_a   1.000
_cell.length_b   1.000
_cell.length_c   1.000
_cell.angle_alpha   90.00
_cell.angle_beta   90.00
_cell.angle_gamma   90.00
#
_symmetry.space_group_name_H-M   'P 1'
#
loop_
_entity.id
_entity.type
_entity.pdbx_description
1 polymer ?
#
loop_
_entity_poly.entity_id
_entity_poly.type
_entity_poly.pdbx_seq_one_letter_code
_entity_poly.pdbx_strand_id
1 'polypeptide(L)'
;MTATMQNILGPRVPTEELRSNRMRYVLPSVLLVIAGALVGVSFFFPYWKMKLIAPQYPKGLHVQAYLNRLEGDVHEIDGLNHYIGMRPLNDAAQLERNNSAMLIVVLAALLVAGIFIHSRWAGVIALPAVLFPVGFLVDLQYWLATFGTNLDPHAALSSSIKPFVPPVLGVGTIGQFKTVADPSTGLWLATIAALVVITALYFHRRAYKPLVDAQRAARNAMSPMVTVALVAVALLAPGTASAQEHSDKPRVESAVTAVSPVAQLIRAAVEGGDVRVPAGTYRGTVLIDKPVRLIADGDVTLDAGGEGDVVRITAPDVTLRGFRIRNTGESLDEQNAGVAVLAPRATVEHNTLTDVLVGILLNTASDATVRNNSVHGKNLYLPRRGDGIRLWNSNNCIVEDNKVEAVRDVVIWYSRGAQLRRNTVQDSRYGMHFMYAHDGVLEENRLVDNSVGVFLMYSGNVVMRRNLLDHNRGPSGYGIGLKDMDGLIAEENALLANRVGMYMDNSPSRIDVEHHIRRNVFAYNDIALAFLPAVQRNHFSENEFRENIEQVALWGTGELKNNKFTVDGVGNYWSDYAGFDAAGDGVGDLPYHATGLFENLMDREPKFRLFIYSPAQQAIELASKAFPIMQPAPKITDTAPLTRPIALHVQPARAAAAWPMPTVSAGLLAVVALVLRPWTGRWGRGAQGAGRGRVARSSARLAETQVCEQRSERPLGRAAVATMDNELTKHVQASPAPRFDPSAPVSSAPPILRIEKLTKRFGRNTAVDQLSLDVQPGAAVALWGTNGAGKTTIIKCLLGLHSFRGCVRIGNFDVRRDGKAARRLVGYVSQELAFYDELTTTDTLRFFARLKGCDASTASVHAALARVGLIEHAAKRVGELSGGMKQRLALAVALLADPPLLLLDEPTSNLDARARRQFLELLRGLKESGKTVVYSTHRAEEVSFLADRLVMLERGRVVQDGPPALLNQLAAAVTFVRIPLTESLREQACGALTRAGFDASLNHTAVLVRVPSGRKAGPLAALQAAGIAVEDFELESEENHE
;
A
#
# COMPACT_ATOMS: atom_id res chain seq x y z
N MET A 1 -31.38 21.71 -50.67
CA MET A 1 -31.41 21.20 -49.29
C MET A 1 -32.52 20.17 -49.19
N THR A 2 -32.32 19.08 -48.45
CA THR A 2 -33.41 18.13 -48.16
C THR A 2 -34.41 18.75 -47.16
N ALA A 3 -35.64 18.25 -47.12
CA ALA A 3 -36.66 18.69 -46.17
C ALA A 3 -36.19 18.53 -44.70
N THR A 4 -35.40 17.48 -44.43
CA THR A 4 -34.78 17.20 -43.13
C THR A 4 -33.79 18.29 -42.71
N MET A 5 -32.90 18.76 -43.60
CA MET A 5 -31.96 19.85 -43.29
C MET A 5 -32.70 21.17 -42.99
N GLN A 6 -33.79 21.46 -43.70
CA GLN A 6 -34.60 22.66 -43.41
C GLN A 6 -35.28 22.59 -42.04
N ASN A 7 -35.71 21.41 -41.59
CA ASN A 7 -36.28 21.21 -40.25
C ASN A 7 -35.26 21.40 -39.11
N ILE A 8 -33.96 21.31 -39.42
CA ILE A 8 -32.86 21.52 -38.46
C ILE A 8 -32.43 22.98 -38.48
N LEU A 9 -32.02 23.50 -39.65
CA LEU A 9 -31.45 24.84 -39.81
C LEU A 9 -32.48 25.98 -39.76
N GLY A 10 -33.77 25.68 -39.95
CA GLY A 10 -34.86 26.66 -39.90
C GLY A 10 -34.99 27.53 -41.17
N PRO A 11 -35.88 28.53 -41.13
CA PRO A 11 -36.13 29.43 -42.26
C PRO A 11 -34.93 30.34 -42.55
N ARG A 12 -34.84 30.82 -43.80
CA ARG A 12 -34.00 31.95 -44.18
C ARG A 12 -34.81 33.23 -44.02
N VAL A 13 -34.22 34.28 -43.45
CA VAL A 13 -34.87 35.59 -43.29
C VAL A 13 -35.01 36.26 -44.67
N PRO A 14 -36.18 36.79 -45.05
CA PRO A 14 -36.34 37.61 -46.26
C PRO A 14 -35.40 38.81 -46.27
N THR A 15 -34.85 39.16 -47.43
CA THR A 15 -33.87 40.26 -47.57
C THR A 15 -34.40 41.64 -47.18
N GLU A 16 -35.72 41.85 -47.27
CA GLU A 16 -36.39 43.10 -46.90
C GLU A 16 -36.65 43.18 -45.39
N GLU A 17 -37.05 42.07 -44.76
CA GLU A 17 -37.19 41.98 -43.30
C GLU A 17 -35.83 42.11 -42.59
N LEU A 18 -34.78 41.50 -43.17
CA LEU A 18 -33.40 41.63 -42.67
C LEU A 18 -32.87 43.07 -42.77
N ARG A 19 -33.24 43.81 -43.82
CA ARG A 19 -32.86 45.23 -43.99
C ARG A 19 -33.61 46.15 -43.02
N SER A 20 -34.92 45.98 -42.88
CA SER A 20 -35.77 46.81 -42.01
C SER A 20 -35.56 46.56 -40.52
N ASN A 21 -35.26 45.32 -40.11
CA ASN A 21 -35.20 44.91 -38.71
C ASN A 21 -33.83 44.32 -38.31
N ARG A 22 -32.73 44.75 -38.93
CA ARG A 22 -31.37 44.18 -38.79
C ARG A 22 -30.96 43.82 -37.35
N MET A 23 -31.15 44.72 -36.39
CA MET A 23 -30.78 44.49 -34.97
C MET A 23 -31.52 43.31 -34.32
N ARG A 24 -32.75 43.01 -34.74
CA ARG A 24 -33.57 41.90 -34.22
C ARG A 24 -32.92 40.53 -34.46
N TYR A 25 -32.17 40.39 -35.55
CA TYR A 25 -31.51 39.14 -35.96
C TYR A 25 -30.02 39.12 -35.60
N VAL A 26 -29.35 40.28 -35.51
CA VAL A 26 -27.94 40.38 -35.12
C VAL A 26 -27.74 40.24 -33.60
N LEU A 27 -28.62 40.82 -32.77
CA LEU A 27 -28.46 40.83 -31.31
C LEU A 27 -28.33 39.42 -30.69
N PRO A 28 -29.15 38.39 -31.05
CA PRO A 28 -28.98 37.04 -30.53
C PRO A 28 -27.62 36.43 -30.87
N SER A 29 -27.14 36.65 -32.10
CA SER A 29 -25.85 36.14 -32.58
C SER A 29 -24.67 36.75 -31.83
N VAL A 30 -24.70 38.07 -31.58
CA VAL A 30 -23.68 38.77 -30.80
C VAL A 30 -23.64 38.25 -29.35
N LEU A 31 -24.81 38.04 -28.74
CA LEU A 31 -24.88 37.48 -27.38
C LEU A 31 -24.34 36.04 -27.31
N LEU A 32 -24.59 35.19 -28.32
CA LEU A 32 -24.00 33.85 -28.38
C LEU A 32 -22.46 33.88 -28.54
N VAL A 33 -21.91 34.81 -29.31
CA VAL A 33 -20.45 35.00 -29.41
C VAL A 33 -19.85 35.46 -28.08
N ILE A 34 -20.49 36.43 -27.40
CA ILE A 34 -20.06 36.90 -26.08
C ILE A 34 -20.10 35.76 -25.05
N ALA A 35 -21.15 34.95 -25.03
CA ALA A 35 -21.23 33.77 -24.16
C ALA A 35 -20.12 32.74 -24.47
N GLY A 36 -19.87 32.43 -25.75
CA GLY A 36 -18.80 31.54 -26.16
C GLY A 36 -17.41 32.04 -25.73
N ALA A 37 -17.17 33.35 -25.84
CA ALA A 37 -15.94 33.99 -25.35
C ALA A 37 -15.82 33.90 -23.82
N LEU A 38 -16.90 34.13 -23.07
CA LEU A 38 -16.89 34.02 -21.60
C LEU A 38 -16.62 32.59 -21.12
N VAL A 39 -17.19 31.57 -21.77
CA VAL A 39 -16.90 30.14 -21.50
C VAL A 39 -15.46 29.78 -21.88
N GLY A 40 -14.91 30.37 -22.95
CA GLY A 40 -13.50 30.19 -23.31
C GLY A 40 -12.53 30.84 -22.32
N VAL A 41 -12.84 32.05 -21.86
CA VAL A 41 -12.00 32.81 -20.90
C VAL A 41 -12.06 32.19 -19.50
N SER A 42 -13.22 31.69 -19.07
CA SER A 42 -13.38 31.13 -17.72
C SER A 42 -12.43 29.96 -17.43
N PHE A 43 -12.09 29.16 -18.43
CA PHE A 43 -11.15 28.02 -18.34
C PHE A 43 -9.78 28.38 -17.73
N PHE A 44 -9.30 29.61 -17.94
CA PHE A 44 -8.00 30.05 -17.43
C PHE A 44 -8.01 30.45 -15.94
N PHE A 45 -9.19 30.52 -15.32
CA PHE A 45 -9.37 30.93 -13.92
C PHE A 45 -9.79 29.74 -13.04
N PRO A 46 -9.46 29.75 -11.74
CA PRO A 46 -9.97 28.76 -10.80
C PRO A 46 -11.49 28.88 -10.69
N TYR A 47 -12.19 27.74 -10.62
CA TYR A 47 -13.64 27.65 -10.49
C TYR A 47 -14.07 27.58 -9.02
N TRP A 48 -13.24 26.98 -8.18
CA TRP A 48 -13.52 26.73 -6.77
C TRP A 48 -12.23 26.87 -5.95
N LYS A 49 -12.38 27.22 -4.67
CA LYS A 49 -11.28 27.26 -3.70
C LYS A 49 -11.76 26.76 -2.34
N MET A 50 -10.86 26.15 -1.58
CA MET A 50 -11.09 25.71 -0.22
C MET A 50 -9.91 26.08 0.68
N LYS A 51 -10.20 26.52 1.90
CA LYS A 51 -9.24 26.63 2.99
C LYS A 51 -9.54 25.57 4.04
N LEU A 52 -8.55 24.77 4.42
CA LEU A 52 -8.60 23.86 5.56
C LEU A 52 -7.84 24.48 6.73
N ILE A 53 -8.51 24.59 7.87
CA ILE A 53 -7.99 25.16 9.11
C ILE A 53 -7.86 24.02 10.13
N ALA A 54 -6.70 23.90 10.75
CA ALA A 54 -6.37 22.87 11.73
C ALA A 54 -5.49 23.46 12.85
N PRO A 55 -5.50 22.93 14.08
CA PRO A 55 -4.62 23.41 15.16
C PRO A 55 -3.13 23.32 14.82
N GLN A 56 -2.75 22.28 14.07
CA GLN A 56 -1.39 22.03 13.58
C GLN A 56 -0.97 23.00 12.44
N TYR A 57 -1.93 23.59 11.74
CA TYR A 57 -1.72 24.50 10.61
C TYR A 57 -2.39 25.86 10.90
N PRO A 58 -1.84 26.70 11.80
CA PRO A 58 -2.48 27.93 12.25
C PRO A 58 -2.68 28.98 11.15
N LYS A 59 -1.91 28.90 10.06
CA LYS A 59 -2.15 29.71 8.84
C LYS A 59 -3.29 29.17 7.98
N GLY A 60 -3.62 27.88 8.09
CA GLY A 60 -4.56 27.10 7.29
C GLY A 60 -4.09 26.82 5.86
N LEU A 61 -4.20 25.56 5.43
CA LEU A 61 -3.87 25.07 4.09
C LEU A 61 -4.92 25.50 3.06
N HIS A 62 -4.54 25.69 1.80
CA HIS A 62 -5.39 26.19 0.72
C HIS A 62 -5.29 25.34 -0.55
N VAL A 63 -6.44 25.06 -1.15
CA VAL A 63 -6.56 24.37 -2.45
C VAL A 63 -7.41 25.20 -3.40
N GLN A 64 -7.01 25.25 -4.68
CA GLN A 64 -7.78 25.85 -5.76
C GLN A 64 -8.01 24.83 -6.87
N ALA A 65 -9.24 24.71 -7.34
CA ALA A 65 -9.61 23.82 -8.43
C ALA A 65 -9.91 24.62 -9.71
N TYR A 66 -9.12 24.36 -10.74
CA TYR A 66 -9.40 24.73 -12.13
C TYR A 66 -10.11 23.58 -12.82
N LEU A 67 -10.69 23.84 -14.00
CA LEU A 67 -11.27 22.78 -14.82
C LEU A 67 -10.26 21.70 -15.24
N ASN A 68 -8.95 22.00 -15.30
CA ASN A 68 -7.92 21.07 -15.77
C ASN A 68 -6.90 20.62 -14.72
N ARG A 69 -6.86 21.23 -13.52
CA ARG A 69 -5.82 20.96 -12.50
C ARG A 69 -6.22 21.43 -11.11
N LEU A 70 -5.49 20.95 -10.10
CA LEU A 70 -5.53 21.46 -8.73
C LEU A 70 -4.24 22.24 -8.46
N GLU A 71 -4.32 23.31 -7.68
CA GLU A 71 -3.17 24.13 -7.24
C GLU A 71 -3.28 24.43 -5.74
N GLY A 72 -2.17 24.80 -5.11
CA GLY A 72 -2.06 25.04 -3.66
C GLY A 72 -1.44 23.87 -2.91
N ASP A 73 -1.79 23.73 -1.63
CA ASP A 73 -1.11 22.90 -0.63
C ASP A 73 -1.52 21.40 -0.72
N VAL A 74 -1.76 20.94 -1.95
CA VAL A 74 -2.33 19.62 -2.28
C VAL A 74 -1.44 18.48 -1.75
N HIS A 75 -0.11 18.61 -1.85
CA HIS A 75 0.83 17.61 -1.36
C HIS A 75 0.84 17.47 0.17
N GLU A 76 0.63 18.56 0.93
CA GLU A 76 0.59 18.51 2.39
C GLU A 76 -0.72 17.86 2.86
N ILE A 77 -1.84 18.22 2.21
CA ILE A 77 -3.14 17.57 2.47
C ILE A 77 -3.09 16.09 2.07
N ASP A 78 -2.44 15.73 0.97
CA ASP A 78 -2.26 14.33 0.57
C ASP A 78 -1.32 13.54 1.51
N GLY A 79 -0.35 14.23 2.13
CA GLY A 79 0.46 13.67 3.23
C GLY A 79 -0.38 13.36 4.48
N LEU A 80 -1.34 14.21 4.83
CA LEU A 80 -2.32 13.94 5.90
C LEU A 80 -3.30 12.82 5.51
N ASN A 81 -3.77 12.82 4.26
CA ASN A 81 -4.72 11.84 3.72
C ASN A 81 -4.21 10.40 3.88
N HIS A 82 -2.90 10.16 3.72
CA HIS A 82 -2.28 8.84 3.91
C HIS A 82 -2.48 8.24 5.32
N TYR A 83 -2.46 9.07 6.38
CA TYR A 83 -2.72 8.60 7.74
C TYR A 83 -4.20 8.26 7.97
N ILE A 84 -5.10 9.05 7.38
CA ILE A 84 -6.56 8.91 7.51
C ILE A 84 -7.12 7.81 6.59
N GLY A 85 -6.36 7.41 5.55
CA GLY A 85 -6.80 6.50 4.49
C GLY A 85 -7.56 7.19 3.36
N MET A 86 -7.62 8.52 3.33
CA MET A 86 -8.15 9.23 2.16
C MET A 86 -7.21 9.05 0.95
N ARG A 87 -7.79 9.00 -0.25
CA ARG A 87 -7.02 8.94 -1.50
C ARG A 87 -6.39 10.30 -1.83
N PRO A 88 -5.24 10.35 -2.53
CA PRO A 88 -4.63 11.62 -2.95
C PRO A 88 -5.59 12.45 -3.81
N LEU A 89 -5.79 13.73 -3.48
CA LEU A 89 -6.69 14.64 -4.19
C LEU A 89 -6.39 14.74 -5.68
N ASN A 90 -5.14 14.50 -6.09
CA ASN A 90 -4.76 14.41 -7.50
C ASN A 90 -5.34 13.19 -8.26
N ASP A 91 -5.98 12.23 -7.59
CA ASP A 91 -6.75 11.15 -8.21
C ASP A 91 -8.22 11.52 -8.51
N ALA A 92 -8.73 12.63 -7.97
CA ALA A 92 -10.10 13.07 -8.22
C ALA A 92 -10.27 13.62 -9.65
N ALA A 93 -11.41 13.33 -10.29
CA ALA A 93 -11.83 13.96 -11.55
C ALA A 93 -10.78 13.92 -12.69
N GLN A 94 -9.95 12.89 -12.79
CA GLN A 94 -8.86 12.84 -13.79
C GLN A 94 -9.37 12.82 -15.24
N LEU A 95 -10.47 12.13 -15.52
CA LEU A 95 -11.04 12.05 -16.88
C LEU A 95 -11.65 13.39 -17.29
N GLU A 96 -12.33 14.04 -16.35
CA GLU A 96 -13.00 15.32 -16.47
C GLU A 96 -11.95 16.43 -16.65
N ARG A 97 -10.90 16.45 -15.82
CA ARG A 97 -9.77 17.38 -15.92
C ARG A 97 -9.03 17.25 -17.24
N ASN A 98 -8.72 16.02 -17.70
CA ASN A 98 -8.04 15.79 -18.97
C ASN A 98 -8.88 16.22 -20.19
N ASN A 99 -10.18 16.00 -20.18
CA ASN A 99 -11.07 16.36 -21.30
C ASN A 99 -11.62 17.79 -21.23
N SER A 100 -11.43 18.50 -20.11
CA SER A 100 -12.02 19.82 -19.83
C SER A 100 -11.76 20.87 -20.92
N ALA A 101 -10.54 20.94 -21.45
CA ALA A 101 -10.19 21.87 -22.53
C ALA A 101 -10.99 21.58 -23.81
N MET A 102 -11.14 20.30 -24.17
CA MET A 102 -11.96 19.88 -25.32
C MET A 102 -13.45 20.15 -25.06
N LEU A 103 -13.93 19.92 -23.83
CA LEU A 103 -15.31 20.23 -23.45
C LEU A 103 -15.61 21.73 -23.60
N ILE A 104 -14.72 22.62 -23.12
CA ILE A 104 -14.85 24.07 -23.27
C ILE A 104 -14.84 24.49 -24.75
N VAL A 105 -13.93 23.94 -25.56
CA VAL A 105 -13.89 24.19 -27.01
C VAL A 105 -15.18 23.72 -27.69
N VAL A 106 -15.72 22.55 -27.32
CA VAL A 106 -16.99 22.04 -27.84
C VAL A 106 -18.16 22.93 -27.40
N LEU A 107 -18.23 23.38 -26.15
CA LEU A 107 -19.28 24.28 -25.66
C LEU A 107 -19.25 25.63 -26.41
N ALA A 108 -18.08 26.22 -26.61
CA ALA A 108 -17.92 27.44 -27.41
C ALA A 108 -18.31 27.21 -28.88
N ALA A 109 -17.88 26.10 -29.49
CA ALA A 109 -18.23 25.73 -30.85
C ALA A 109 -19.73 25.46 -31.05
N LEU A 110 -20.42 24.87 -30.06
CA LEU A 110 -21.87 24.68 -30.06
C LEU A 110 -22.61 26.01 -29.99
N LEU A 111 -22.16 26.96 -29.17
CA LEU A 111 -22.74 28.31 -29.11
C LEU A 111 -22.56 29.07 -30.44
N VAL A 112 -21.39 28.95 -31.08
CA VAL A 112 -21.15 29.50 -32.43
C VAL A 112 -21.99 28.79 -33.49
N ALA A 113 -22.14 27.46 -33.42
CA ALA A 113 -23.01 26.70 -34.34
C ALA A 113 -24.48 27.09 -34.20
N GLY A 114 -24.94 27.42 -32.98
CA GLY A 114 -26.29 27.91 -32.69
C GLY A 114 -26.68 29.17 -33.46
N ILE A 115 -25.70 30.00 -33.86
CA ILE A 115 -25.91 31.21 -34.68
C ILE A 115 -26.53 30.88 -36.04
N PHE A 116 -26.26 29.70 -36.59
CA PHE A 116 -26.70 29.28 -37.93
C PHE A 116 -28.00 28.45 -37.92
N ILE A 117 -28.66 28.32 -36.76
CA ILE A 117 -29.74 27.34 -36.52
C ILE A 117 -31.01 28.07 -36.07
N HIS A 118 -31.78 28.57 -37.02
CA HIS A 118 -32.96 29.40 -36.82
C HIS A 118 -34.21 28.63 -36.34
N SER A 119 -34.03 27.62 -35.48
CA SER A 119 -35.07 26.67 -35.07
C SER A 119 -34.99 26.34 -33.58
N ARG A 120 -35.88 25.45 -33.11
CA ARG A 120 -35.84 24.91 -31.73
C ARG A 120 -34.51 24.22 -31.39
N TRP A 121 -33.75 23.76 -32.38
CA TRP A 121 -32.49 23.05 -32.18
C TRP A 121 -31.37 23.94 -31.62
N ALA A 122 -31.39 25.27 -31.84
CA ALA A 122 -30.45 26.17 -31.18
C ALA A 122 -30.56 26.12 -29.65
N GLY A 123 -31.78 25.98 -29.11
CA GLY A 123 -31.99 25.80 -27.67
C GLY A 123 -31.42 24.48 -27.14
N VAL A 124 -31.51 23.41 -27.94
CA VAL A 124 -30.94 22.08 -27.60
C VAL A 124 -29.41 22.12 -27.63
N ILE A 125 -28.84 22.78 -28.63
CA ILE A 125 -27.39 22.90 -28.86
C ILE A 125 -26.71 23.82 -27.83
N ALA A 126 -27.42 24.86 -27.36
CA ALA A 126 -26.92 25.77 -26.33
C ALA A 126 -27.18 25.28 -24.89
N LEU A 127 -28.09 24.32 -24.68
CA LEU A 127 -28.43 23.79 -23.35
C LEU A 127 -27.22 23.29 -22.52
N PRO A 128 -26.23 22.57 -23.09
CA PRO A 128 -25.05 22.14 -22.33
C PRO A 128 -24.28 23.31 -21.71
N ALA A 129 -24.17 24.45 -22.40
CA ALA A 129 -23.49 25.63 -21.88
C ALA A 129 -24.28 26.35 -20.77
N VAL A 130 -25.62 26.23 -20.78
CA VAL A 130 -26.48 26.74 -19.70
C VAL A 130 -26.37 25.88 -18.44
N LEU A 131 -26.29 24.56 -18.60
CA LEU A 131 -26.19 23.61 -17.48
C LEU A 131 -24.79 23.51 -16.88
N PHE A 132 -23.74 23.87 -17.64
CA PHE A 132 -22.33 23.67 -17.28
C PHE A 132 -21.92 24.18 -15.87
N PRO A 133 -22.31 25.38 -15.40
CA PRO A 133 -21.91 25.87 -14.07
C PRO A 133 -22.50 25.02 -12.93
N VAL A 134 -23.74 24.54 -13.08
CA VAL A 134 -24.41 23.67 -12.11
C VAL A 134 -23.85 22.25 -12.19
N GLY A 135 -23.58 21.77 -13.41
CA GLY A 135 -22.94 20.47 -13.65
C GLY A 135 -21.57 20.36 -12.95
N PHE A 136 -20.74 21.40 -13.05
CA PHE A 136 -19.46 21.48 -12.33
C PHE A 136 -19.62 21.37 -10.81
N LEU A 137 -20.59 22.08 -10.21
CA LEU A 137 -20.83 22.02 -8.76
C LEU A 137 -21.32 20.64 -8.30
N VAL A 138 -22.16 19.97 -9.10
CA VAL A 138 -22.65 18.61 -8.80
C VAL A 138 -21.54 17.57 -8.95
N ASP A 139 -20.72 17.65 -10.01
CA ASP A 139 -19.57 16.78 -10.23
C ASP A 139 -18.54 16.96 -9.09
N LEU A 140 -18.17 18.19 -8.76
CA LEU A 140 -17.26 18.48 -7.66
C LEU A 140 -17.79 17.95 -6.31
N GLN A 141 -19.10 18.05 -6.05
CA GLN A 141 -19.70 17.50 -4.83
C GLN A 141 -19.68 15.97 -4.81
N TYR A 142 -19.83 15.32 -5.98
CA TYR A 142 -19.70 13.88 -6.15
C TYR A 142 -18.26 13.40 -5.90
N TRP A 143 -17.25 14.13 -6.39
CA TRP A 143 -15.84 13.80 -6.16
C TRP A 143 -15.43 14.01 -4.70
N LEU A 144 -15.78 15.15 -4.07
CA LEU A 144 -15.53 15.38 -2.64
C LEU A 144 -16.26 14.35 -1.77
N ALA A 145 -17.49 13.95 -2.14
CA ALA A 145 -18.21 12.89 -1.45
C ALA A 145 -17.52 11.52 -1.59
N THR A 146 -17.08 11.18 -2.81
CA THR A 146 -16.40 9.90 -3.08
C THR A 146 -15.08 9.79 -2.31
N PHE A 147 -14.30 10.87 -2.24
CA PHE A 147 -13.03 10.89 -1.50
C PHE A 147 -13.25 10.91 0.02
N GLY A 148 -14.18 11.73 0.50
CA GLY A 148 -14.50 11.85 1.92
C GLY A 148 -15.18 10.62 2.54
N THR A 149 -15.71 9.68 1.74
CA THR A 149 -16.40 8.47 2.23
C THR A 149 -15.66 7.15 2.00
N ASN A 150 -14.63 7.11 1.14
CA ASN A 150 -13.89 5.88 0.82
C ASN A 150 -12.50 5.90 1.43
N LEU A 151 -12.43 5.80 2.76
CA LEU A 151 -11.18 5.61 3.50
C LEU A 151 -10.64 4.18 3.28
N ASP A 152 -9.31 4.04 3.14
CA ASP A 152 -8.61 2.77 3.19
C ASP A 152 -8.67 2.19 4.62
N PRO A 153 -9.33 1.03 4.85
CA PRO A 153 -9.46 0.43 6.17
C PRO A 153 -8.15 -0.15 6.74
N HIS A 154 -7.03 -0.03 6.02
CA HIS A 154 -5.71 -0.45 6.47
C HIS A 154 -4.77 0.74 6.79
N ALA A 155 -5.25 1.98 6.69
CA ALA A 155 -4.48 3.16 7.07
C ALA A 155 -4.45 3.39 8.58
N ALA A 156 -3.42 4.10 9.07
CA ALA A 156 -3.08 4.13 10.50
C ALA A 156 -4.15 4.76 11.42
N LEU A 157 -5.04 5.61 10.90
CA LEU A 157 -6.11 6.31 11.64
C LEU A 157 -7.51 6.09 11.04
N SER A 158 -7.67 5.20 10.05
CA SER A 158 -8.96 5.02 9.34
C SER A 158 -10.07 4.47 10.21
N SER A 159 -9.74 3.70 11.26
CA SER A 159 -10.67 3.23 12.29
C SER A 159 -11.02 4.31 13.32
N SER A 160 -10.20 5.37 13.43
CA SER A 160 -10.32 6.42 14.46
C SER A 160 -10.99 7.71 13.96
N ILE A 161 -11.29 7.83 12.66
CA ILE A 161 -11.78 9.07 12.04
C ILE A 161 -13.04 8.77 11.23
N LYS A 162 -14.16 9.38 11.62
CA LYS A 162 -15.44 9.28 10.89
C LYS A 162 -15.27 9.87 9.47
N PRO A 163 -15.75 9.21 8.40
CA PRO A 163 -15.60 9.74 7.03
C PRO A 163 -16.28 11.11 6.87
N PHE A 164 -15.56 12.08 6.30
CA PHE A 164 -15.98 13.48 6.20
C PHE A 164 -15.98 13.99 4.77
N VAL A 165 -17.13 14.51 4.34
CA VAL A 165 -17.31 15.17 3.05
C VAL A 165 -17.28 16.69 3.27
N PRO A 166 -16.23 17.41 2.83
CA PRO A 166 -16.28 18.87 2.83
C PRO A 166 -17.38 19.36 1.86
N PRO A 167 -18.20 20.34 2.25
CA PRO A 167 -19.22 20.89 1.38
C PRO A 167 -18.59 21.70 0.25
N VAL A 168 -19.17 21.67 -0.95
CA VAL A 168 -18.69 22.48 -2.09
C VAL A 168 -18.90 23.99 -1.86
N LEU A 169 -19.82 24.40 -1.00
CA LEU A 169 -20.04 25.81 -0.66
C LEU A 169 -20.27 25.95 0.85
N GLY A 170 -19.66 26.98 1.46
CA GLY A 170 -19.83 27.30 2.88
C GLY A 170 -18.78 26.65 3.78
N VAL A 171 -19.20 26.20 4.96
CA VAL A 171 -18.30 25.74 6.03
C VAL A 171 -18.57 24.27 6.36
N GLY A 172 -17.52 23.46 6.40
CA GLY A 172 -17.55 22.09 6.93
C GLY A 172 -16.65 21.96 8.16
N THR A 173 -16.94 20.98 9.02
CA THR A 173 -16.15 20.70 10.24
C THR A 173 -16.09 19.20 10.53
N ILE A 174 -14.91 18.71 10.92
CA ILE A 174 -14.71 17.39 11.53
C ILE A 174 -13.72 17.50 12.68
N GLY A 175 -14.14 17.14 13.90
CA GLY A 175 -13.32 17.28 15.10
C GLY A 175 -12.82 18.72 15.26
N GLN A 176 -11.49 18.90 15.30
CA GLN A 176 -10.84 20.21 15.39
C GLN A 176 -10.52 20.84 14.02
N PHE A 177 -10.84 20.15 12.91
CA PHE A 177 -10.60 20.64 11.55
C PHE A 177 -11.84 21.37 11.01
N LYS A 178 -11.61 22.49 10.30
CA LYS A 178 -12.65 23.33 9.69
C LYS A 178 -12.30 23.64 8.24
N THR A 179 -13.16 23.26 7.29
CA THR A 179 -13.05 23.68 5.89
C THR A 179 -13.95 24.89 5.62
N VAL A 180 -13.49 25.77 4.73
CA VAL A 180 -14.26 26.89 4.18
C VAL A 180 -14.12 26.86 2.66
N ALA A 181 -15.22 26.71 1.94
CA ALA A 181 -15.27 26.46 0.51
C ALA A 181 -16.10 27.53 -0.22
N ASP A 182 -15.54 28.08 -1.29
CA ASP A 182 -16.05 29.26 -1.99
C ASP A 182 -16.06 29.07 -3.51
N PRO A 183 -17.02 29.70 -4.24
CA PRO A 183 -16.97 29.82 -5.68
C PRO A 183 -15.90 30.83 -6.10
N SER A 184 -15.17 30.54 -7.18
CA SER A 184 -14.07 31.38 -7.68
C SER A 184 -14.33 31.87 -9.11
N THR A 185 -13.44 32.73 -9.62
CA THR A 185 -13.66 33.60 -10.79
C THR A 185 -14.13 32.87 -12.05
N GLY A 186 -13.60 31.67 -12.32
CA GLY A 186 -14.01 30.87 -13.50
C GLY A 186 -15.47 30.41 -13.44
N LEU A 187 -15.97 30.03 -12.25
CA LEU A 187 -17.36 29.62 -12.08
C LEU A 187 -18.32 30.81 -12.20
N TRP A 188 -17.93 32.00 -11.71
CA TRP A 188 -18.70 33.23 -11.91
C TRP A 188 -18.77 33.62 -13.39
N LEU A 189 -17.67 33.58 -14.12
CA LEU A 189 -17.65 33.84 -15.57
C LEU A 189 -18.53 32.85 -16.35
N ALA A 190 -18.47 31.55 -16.02
CA ALA A 190 -19.33 30.54 -16.63
C ALA A 190 -20.82 30.75 -16.29
N THR A 191 -21.14 31.19 -15.07
CA THR A 191 -22.51 31.51 -14.65
C THR A 191 -23.07 32.73 -15.39
N ILE A 192 -22.25 33.78 -15.56
CA ILE A 192 -22.60 34.95 -16.38
C ILE A 192 -22.82 34.52 -17.84
N ALA A 193 -21.96 33.65 -18.38
CA ALA A 193 -22.14 33.14 -19.73
C ALA A 193 -23.47 32.39 -19.90
N ALA A 194 -23.84 31.51 -18.96
CA ALA A 194 -25.13 30.79 -18.98
C ALA A 194 -26.33 31.75 -18.99
N LEU A 195 -26.29 32.84 -18.21
CA LEU A 195 -27.31 33.90 -18.23
C LEU A 195 -27.37 34.61 -19.59
N VAL A 196 -26.22 34.95 -20.18
CA VAL A 196 -26.14 35.55 -21.52
C VAL A 196 -26.72 34.60 -22.59
N VAL A 197 -26.49 33.28 -22.49
CA VAL A 197 -27.09 32.28 -23.40
C VAL A 197 -28.61 32.25 -23.25
N ILE A 198 -29.15 32.24 -22.03
CA ILE A 198 -30.61 32.30 -21.80
C ILE A 198 -31.21 33.56 -22.44
N THR A 199 -30.57 34.71 -22.26
CA THR A 199 -30.98 35.99 -22.88
C THR A 199 -30.89 35.93 -24.41
N ALA A 200 -29.82 35.36 -24.97
CA ALA A 200 -29.67 35.17 -26.41
C ALA A 200 -30.79 34.28 -26.99
N LEU A 201 -31.11 33.16 -26.33
CA LEU A 201 -32.18 32.24 -26.73
C LEU A 201 -33.56 32.88 -26.65
N TYR A 202 -33.81 33.77 -25.67
CA TYR A 202 -35.05 34.55 -25.60
C TYR A 202 -35.21 35.45 -26.84
N PHE A 203 -34.20 36.25 -27.18
CA PHE A 203 -34.25 37.12 -28.36
C PHE A 203 -34.26 36.31 -29.67
N HIS A 204 -33.51 35.22 -29.76
CA HIS A 204 -33.54 34.28 -30.89
C HIS A 204 -34.96 33.73 -31.12
N ARG A 205 -35.64 33.26 -30.07
CA ARG A 205 -37.04 32.80 -30.15
C ARG A 205 -37.98 33.91 -30.61
N ARG A 206 -37.79 35.16 -30.16
CA ARG A 206 -38.58 36.34 -30.57
C ARG A 206 -38.30 36.80 -32.00
N ALA A 207 -37.12 36.50 -32.55
CA ALA A 207 -36.77 36.75 -33.94
C ALA A 207 -37.35 35.69 -34.90
N TYR A 208 -37.08 34.41 -34.65
CA TYR A 208 -37.31 33.34 -35.63
C TYR A 208 -38.63 32.55 -35.46
N LYS A 209 -39.28 32.56 -34.29
CA LYS A 209 -40.56 31.83 -34.10
C LYS A 209 -41.65 32.22 -35.13
N PRO A 210 -41.90 33.50 -35.46
CA PRO A 210 -42.93 33.86 -36.43
C PRO A 210 -42.67 33.26 -37.82
N LEU A 211 -41.41 33.22 -38.25
CA LEU A 211 -41.00 32.64 -39.53
C LEU A 211 -41.17 31.12 -39.55
N VAL A 212 -40.81 30.44 -38.45
CA VAL A 212 -41.01 28.99 -38.28
C VAL A 212 -42.51 28.63 -38.27
N ASP A 213 -43.34 29.42 -37.59
CA ASP A 213 -44.77 29.15 -37.49
C ASP A 213 -45.49 29.45 -38.82
N ALA A 214 -45.09 30.50 -39.56
CA ALA A 214 -45.57 30.75 -40.92
C ALA A 214 -45.17 29.64 -41.92
N GLN A 215 -43.92 29.18 -41.87
CA GLN A 215 -43.44 28.08 -42.71
C GLN A 215 -44.16 26.74 -42.39
N ARG A 216 -44.64 26.57 -41.16
CA ARG A 216 -45.46 25.43 -40.75
C ARG A 216 -46.90 25.56 -41.23
N ALA A 217 -47.52 26.74 -41.12
CA ALA A 217 -48.86 26.99 -41.67
C ALA A 217 -48.92 26.66 -43.17
N ALA A 218 -47.90 27.08 -43.94
CA ALA A 218 -47.78 26.77 -45.37
C ALA A 218 -47.58 25.26 -45.67
N ARG A 219 -47.01 24.48 -44.76
CA ARG A 219 -46.84 23.01 -44.91
C ARG A 219 -48.05 22.21 -44.46
N ASN A 220 -48.79 22.68 -43.46
CA ASN A 220 -49.92 21.97 -42.87
C ASN A 220 -51.19 21.99 -43.75
N ALA A 221 -51.17 22.71 -44.88
CA ALA A 221 -52.26 22.74 -45.86
C ALA A 221 -52.35 21.47 -46.74
N MET A 222 -51.50 20.46 -46.55
CA MET A 222 -51.35 19.34 -47.49
C MET A 222 -51.42 17.95 -46.80
N SER A 223 -52.65 17.49 -46.56
CA SER A 223 -53.07 16.14 -46.08
C SER A 223 -52.70 15.73 -44.62
N PRO A 224 -53.51 14.87 -43.95
CA PRO A 224 -53.33 14.54 -42.52
C PRO A 224 -52.98 13.07 -42.19
N MET A 225 -52.72 12.85 -40.88
CA MET A 225 -53.01 11.64 -40.06
C MET A 225 -51.85 10.66 -39.71
N VAL A 226 -51.98 10.08 -38.50
CA VAL A 226 -51.27 8.94 -37.88
C VAL A 226 -49.85 9.19 -37.28
N THR A 227 -49.36 8.54 -36.20
CA THR A 227 -49.76 8.39 -34.75
C THR A 227 -48.50 7.83 -33.97
N VAL A 228 -48.55 7.74 -32.64
CA VAL A 228 -47.79 6.81 -31.72
C VAL A 228 -46.61 7.36 -30.86
N ALA A 229 -46.91 7.36 -29.55
CA ALA A 229 -46.16 7.26 -28.28
C ALA A 229 -44.64 6.94 -28.15
N LEU A 230 -44.08 7.42 -27.01
CA LEU A 230 -43.26 6.73 -25.98
C LEU A 230 -43.50 7.52 -24.64
N VAL A 231 -43.67 7.03 -23.40
CA VAL A 231 -43.29 5.83 -22.60
C VAL A 231 -42.28 6.18 -21.48
N ALA A 232 -42.36 5.47 -20.34
CA ALA A 232 -41.66 5.63 -19.05
C ALA A 232 -42.12 6.84 -18.20
N VAL A 233 -42.58 6.76 -16.93
CA VAL A 233 -42.51 5.84 -15.76
C VAL A 233 -41.70 6.47 -14.60
N ALA A 234 -42.39 6.79 -13.50
CA ALA A 234 -41.82 7.03 -12.17
C ALA A 234 -42.93 6.91 -11.08
N LEU A 235 -43.25 5.68 -10.68
CA LEU A 235 -43.92 5.33 -9.42
C LEU A 235 -42.79 5.01 -8.38
N LEU A 236 -42.96 5.04 -7.05
CA LEU A 236 -44.14 5.18 -6.19
C LEU A 236 -43.71 5.76 -4.80
N ALA A 237 -44.66 5.89 -3.86
CA ALA A 237 -44.47 6.28 -2.46
C ALA A 237 -44.27 5.03 -1.54
N PRO A 238 -44.04 5.17 -0.20
CA PRO A 238 -43.52 4.10 0.65
C PRO A 238 -44.56 3.12 1.22
N GLY A 239 -44.10 2.02 1.83
CA GLY A 239 -44.89 1.04 2.58
C GLY A 239 -44.09 0.38 3.72
N THR A 240 -44.77 -0.21 4.71
CA THR A 240 -44.21 -0.48 6.06
C THR A 240 -44.44 -1.89 6.62
N ALA A 241 -43.43 -2.38 7.37
CA ALA A 241 -43.50 -3.21 8.60
C ALA A 241 -44.22 -4.58 8.67
N SER A 242 -43.46 -5.63 9.05
CA SER A 242 -43.77 -6.76 9.98
C SER A 242 -42.46 -7.57 10.19
N ALA A 243 -42.04 -8.06 11.37
CA ALA A 243 -42.62 -9.05 12.31
C ALA A 243 -42.70 -10.48 11.73
N GLN A 244 -42.38 -11.63 12.37
CA GLN A 244 -41.94 -12.08 13.73
C GLN A 244 -41.32 -13.53 13.52
N GLU A 245 -40.61 -14.30 14.39
CA GLU A 245 -40.21 -14.27 15.82
C GLU A 245 -39.09 -15.32 16.18
N HIS A 246 -38.66 -15.36 17.46
CA HIS A 246 -38.08 -16.47 18.29
C HIS A 246 -37.13 -17.58 17.76
N SER A 247 -36.00 -17.80 18.48
CA SER A 247 -35.85 -18.86 19.51
C SER A 247 -34.46 -18.78 20.22
N ASP A 248 -34.11 -19.72 21.13
CA ASP A 248 -33.36 -19.39 22.37
C ASP A 248 -32.32 -20.46 22.85
N LYS A 249 -31.24 -20.00 23.52
CA LYS A 249 -30.27 -20.73 24.42
C LYS A 249 -29.34 -21.84 23.84
N PRO A 250 -28.31 -22.32 24.60
CA PRO A 250 -27.82 -21.93 25.94
C PRO A 250 -26.31 -21.54 26.05
N ARG A 251 -25.87 -21.20 27.29
CA ARG A 251 -24.46 -20.92 27.71
C ARG A 251 -23.57 -22.18 27.83
N VAL A 252 -22.26 -21.96 27.94
CA VAL A 252 -21.33 -22.75 28.78
C VAL A 252 -20.52 -21.79 29.68
N GLU A 253 -20.12 -22.23 30.88
CA GLU A 253 -19.37 -21.46 31.89
C GLU A 253 -18.08 -22.20 32.32
N SER A 254 -17.33 -21.59 33.26
CA SER A 254 -16.12 -22.08 33.97
C SER A 254 -14.76 -21.86 33.25
N ALA A 255 -13.63 -21.70 33.96
CA ALA A 255 -13.37 -21.87 35.40
C ALA A 255 -12.43 -20.78 35.99
N VAL A 256 -12.31 -20.72 37.32
CA VAL A 256 -11.57 -19.65 38.06
C VAL A 256 -10.54 -20.25 39.05
N THR A 257 -9.40 -19.56 39.17
CA THR A 257 -8.31 -19.71 40.17
C THR A 257 -7.55 -21.03 40.30
N ALA A 258 -6.25 -20.95 39.98
CA ALA A 258 -5.18 -21.44 40.86
C ALA A 258 -4.15 -20.30 41.02
N VAL A 259 -3.72 -19.99 42.26
CA VAL A 259 -2.78 -18.87 42.50
C VAL A 259 -1.35 -19.31 42.20
N SER A 260 -0.74 -18.72 41.17
CA SER A 260 0.63 -19.02 40.73
C SER A 260 1.64 -18.99 41.90
N PRO A 261 2.56 -19.98 42.00
CA PRO A 261 3.56 -20.01 43.07
C PRO A 261 4.41 -18.73 43.17
N VAL A 262 4.69 -18.07 42.04
CA VAL A 262 5.43 -16.79 42.02
C VAL A 262 4.64 -15.68 42.70
N ALA A 263 3.32 -15.62 42.48
CA ALA A 263 2.43 -14.66 43.15
C ALA A 263 2.33 -14.93 44.67
N GLN A 264 2.51 -16.17 45.12
CA GLN A 264 2.58 -16.49 46.55
C GLN A 264 3.89 -15.97 47.18
N LEU A 265 5.02 -16.13 46.49
CA LEU A 265 6.32 -15.57 46.90
C LEU A 265 6.28 -14.03 46.97
N ILE A 266 5.71 -13.37 45.95
CA ILE A 266 5.54 -11.91 45.92
C ILE A 266 4.65 -11.46 47.10
N ARG A 267 3.50 -12.12 47.34
CA ARG A 267 2.60 -11.78 48.46
C ARG A 267 3.28 -11.92 49.83
N ALA A 268 4.07 -12.97 50.04
CA ALA A 268 4.77 -13.23 51.30
C ALA A 268 5.96 -12.26 51.57
N ALA A 269 6.45 -11.55 50.56
CA ALA A 269 7.60 -10.65 50.69
C ALA A 269 7.31 -9.38 51.51
N VAL A 270 8.35 -8.79 52.09
CA VAL A 270 8.33 -7.40 52.61
C VAL A 270 8.47 -6.43 51.43
N GLU A 271 7.80 -5.27 51.50
CA GLU A 271 7.93 -4.21 50.48
C GLU A 271 9.39 -3.72 50.37
N GLY A 272 9.82 -3.47 49.13
CA GLY A 272 11.21 -3.17 48.78
C GLY A 272 12.20 -4.35 48.94
N GLY A 273 11.75 -5.52 49.42
CA GLY A 273 12.57 -6.69 49.67
C GLY A 273 12.95 -7.51 48.44
N ASP A 274 14.01 -8.33 48.56
CA ASP A 274 14.41 -9.31 47.55
C ASP A 274 13.47 -10.53 47.58
N VAL A 275 12.97 -10.92 46.41
CA VAL A 275 12.12 -12.11 46.21
C VAL A 275 12.84 -13.05 45.26
N ARG A 276 13.48 -14.08 45.81
CA ARG A 276 14.19 -15.11 45.03
C ARG A 276 13.22 -16.18 44.56
N VAL A 277 13.12 -16.35 43.25
CA VAL A 277 12.33 -17.41 42.61
C VAL A 277 13.27 -18.59 42.31
N PRO A 278 13.05 -19.79 42.86
CA PRO A 278 13.94 -20.93 42.62
C PRO A 278 13.83 -21.45 41.17
N ALA A 279 14.90 -22.09 40.69
CA ALA A 279 14.97 -22.69 39.36
C ALA A 279 13.74 -23.58 39.03
N GLY A 280 13.17 -23.37 37.84
CA GLY A 280 11.89 -23.98 37.45
C GLY A 280 11.25 -23.31 36.24
N THR A 281 10.12 -23.86 35.77
CA THR A 281 9.27 -23.23 34.75
C THR A 281 7.90 -22.94 35.34
N TYR A 282 7.53 -21.66 35.37
CA TYR A 282 6.26 -21.16 35.89
C TYR A 282 5.36 -20.76 34.73
N ARG A 283 4.10 -21.22 34.74
CA ARG A 283 3.12 -20.96 33.69
C ARG A 283 2.10 -19.90 34.08
N GLY A 284 1.66 -19.14 33.09
CA GLY A 284 0.70 -18.03 33.23
C GLY A 284 1.35 -16.72 33.67
N THR A 285 0.63 -15.62 33.50
CA THR A 285 1.09 -14.26 33.76
C THR A 285 1.53 -14.05 35.21
N VAL A 286 2.70 -13.44 35.40
CA VAL A 286 3.19 -12.98 36.71
C VAL A 286 2.82 -11.51 36.89
N LEU A 287 1.83 -11.23 37.74
CA LEU A 287 1.53 -9.88 38.20
C LEU A 287 2.49 -9.49 39.34
N ILE A 288 3.09 -8.29 39.25
CA ILE A 288 3.87 -7.67 40.32
C ILE A 288 3.15 -6.39 40.75
N ASP A 289 2.26 -6.55 41.72
CA ASP A 289 1.35 -5.54 42.29
C ASP A 289 1.88 -4.87 43.57
N LYS A 290 3.11 -5.21 43.98
CA LYS A 290 3.78 -4.68 45.18
C LYS A 290 5.25 -4.34 44.88
N PRO A 291 5.83 -3.25 45.43
CA PRO A 291 7.24 -2.92 45.23
C PRO A 291 8.15 -4.03 45.78
N VAL A 292 8.87 -4.74 44.90
CA VAL A 292 9.78 -5.86 45.25
C VAL A 292 10.92 -5.99 44.25
N ARG A 293 12.02 -6.60 44.67
CA ARG A 293 13.14 -7.00 43.81
C ARG A 293 13.03 -8.49 43.46
N LEU A 294 12.27 -8.81 42.41
CA LEU A 294 12.08 -10.17 41.92
C LEU A 294 13.33 -10.65 41.15
N ILE A 295 13.96 -11.73 41.63
CA ILE A 295 15.27 -12.20 41.18
C ILE A 295 15.19 -13.71 40.90
N ALA A 296 15.69 -14.15 39.74
CA ALA A 296 15.87 -15.57 39.43
C ALA A 296 17.02 -16.19 40.22
N ASP A 297 16.79 -17.32 40.89
CA ASP A 297 17.80 -18.13 41.58
C ASP A 297 18.10 -19.40 40.78
N GLY A 298 19.02 -19.27 39.82
CA GLY A 298 19.33 -20.28 38.80
C GLY A 298 18.44 -20.19 37.57
N ASP A 299 18.21 -21.33 36.91
CA ASP A 299 17.47 -21.42 35.64
C ASP A 299 15.95 -21.27 35.84
N VAL A 300 15.47 -20.02 35.89
CA VAL A 300 14.04 -19.70 35.99
C VAL A 300 13.44 -19.30 34.65
N THR A 301 12.32 -19.92 34.28
CA THR A 301 11.54 -19.60 33.09
C THR A 301 10.12 -19.18 33.46
N LEU A 302 9.65 -18.05 32.93
CA LEU A 302 8.27 -17.58 32.97
C LEU A 302 7.67 -17.76 31.57
N ASP A 303 6.49 -18.36 31.50
CA ASP A 303 5.91 -18.90 30.25
C ASP A 303 4.40 -18.64 30.22
N ALA A 304 3.93 -17.69 29.43
CA ALA A 304 2.49 -17.39 29.36
C ALA A 304 1.69 -18.43 28.55
N GLY A 305 2.35 -19.41 27.92
CA GLY A 305 1.70 -20.50 27.21
C GLY A 305 1.13 -20.17 25.83
N GLY A 306 1.26 -18.92 25.37
CA GLY A 306 0.75 -18.44 24.07
C GLY A 306 -0.43 -17.47 24.15
N GLU A 307 -0.80 -17.02 25.35
CA GLU A 307 -1.90 -16.08 25.64
C GLU A 307 -1.40 -15.00 26.60
N GLY A 308 -1.86 -13.75 26.48
CA GLY A 308 -1.56 -12.69 27.44
C GLY A 308 -0.11 -12.18 27.52
N ASP A 309 0.12 -11.32 28.52
CA ASP A 309 1.45 -10.91 28.99
C ASP A 309 2.14 -12.05 29.77
N VAL A 310 3.48 -12.10 29.75
CA VAL A 310 4.24 -13.02 30.63
C VAL A 310 4.48 -12.40 32.01
N VAL A 311 4.88 -11.12 32.08
CA VAL A 311 5.06 -10.38 33.32
C VAL A 311 4.39 -9.01 33.20
N ARG A 312 3.59 -8.62 34.20
CA ARG A 312 2.89 -7.34 34.26
C ARG A 312 3.22 -6.64 35.58
N ILE A 313 3.90 -5.50 35.50
CA ILE A 313 4.39 -4.72 36.64
C ILE A 313 3.48 -3.52 36.83
N THR A 314 2.73 -3.48 37.94
CA THR A 314 1.78 -2.40 38.28
C THR A 314 2.19 -1.62 39.54
N ALA A 315 3.17 -2.10 40.31
CA ALA A 315 3.78 -1.34 41.38
C ALA A 315 5.05 -0.59 40.92
N PRO A 316 5.34 0.60 41.49
CA PRO A 316 6.58 1.32 41.26
C PRO A 316 7.77 0.63 41.97
N ASP A 317 8.99 1.07 41.64
CA ASP A 317 10.23 0.65 42.31
C ASP A 317 10.51 -0.88 42.28
N VAL A 318 9.85 -1.59 41.36
CA VAL A 318 10.03 -3.04 41.14
C VAL A 318 11.32 -3.30 40.35
N THR A 319 12.09 -4.31 40.75
CA THR A 319 13.16 -4.88 39.91
C THR A 319 12.78 -6.28 39.43
N LEU A 320 13.04 -6.58 38.15
CA LEU A 320 12.88 -7.89 37.53
C LEU A 320 14.23 -8.34 36.94
N ARG A 321 14.91 -9.31 37.58
CA ARG A 321 16.26 -9.74 37.20
C ARG A 321 16.41 -11.23 36.88
N GLY A 322 17.01 -11.51 35.71
CA GLY A 322 17.64 -12.80 35.40
C GLY A 322 16.70 -13.87 34.82
N PHE A 323 15.47 -13.53 34.47
CA PHE A 323 14.47 -14.50 34.02
C PHE A 323 14.60 -14.83 32.54
N ARG A 324 14.32 -16.10 32.18
CA ARG A 324 13.89 -16.44 30.81
C ARG A 324 12.39 -16.21 30.71
N ILE A 325 11.96 -15.48 29.69
CA ILE A 325 10.59 -14.99 29.52
C ILE A 325 10.15 -15.36 28.11
N ARG A 326 9.02 -16.06 27.95
CA ARG A 326 8.61 -16.57 26.63
C ARG A 326 7.12 -16.78 26.41
N ASN A 327 6.77 -16.96 25.14
CA ASN A 327 5.47 -17.42 24.67
C ASN A 327 4.32 -16.47 25.05
N THR A 328 4.41 -15.19 24.69
CA THR A 328 3.29 -14.23 24.82
C THR A 328 2.11 -14.62 23.93
N GLY A 329 0.97 -13.95 24.13
CA GLY A 329 -0.09 -13.83 23.12
C GLY A 329 0.40 -13.30 21.76
N GLU A 330 -0.44 -13.48 20.73
CA GLU A 330 -0.22 -13.01 19.35
C GLU A 330 -1.13 -11.83 18.92
N SER A 331 -2.04 -11.36 19.78
CA SER A 331 -2.86 -10.17 19.49
C SER A 331 -2.00 -8.90 19.57
N LEU A 332 -2.03 -8.12 18.49
CA LEU A 332 -1.33 -6.83 18.38
C LEU A 332 -2.08 -5.70 19.06
N ASP A 333 -3.39 -5.86 19.25
CA ASP A 333 -4.30 -4.84 19.76
C ASP A 333 -4.21 -4.80 21.30
N GLU A 334 -4.25 -5.98 21.93
CA GLU A 334 -3.88 -6.22 23.35
C GLU A 334 -2.40 -5.86 23.66
N GLN A 335 -1.55 -5.78 22.63
CA GLN A 335 -0.10 -5.49 22.72
C GLN A 335 0.73 -6.45 23.61
N ASN A 336 0.29 -7.71 23.72
CA ASN A 336 0.88 -8.77 24.56
C ASN A 336 2.41 -8.72 24.70
N ALA A 337 2.89 -8.47 25.92
CA ALA A 337 4.29 -8.19 26.21
C ALA A 337 4.99 -9.31 27.01
N GLY A 338 6.27 -9.51 26.74
CA GLY A 338 7.14 -10.31 27.62
C GLY A 338 7.26 -9.66 29.01
N VAL A 339 7.44 -8.34 29.05
CA VAL A 339 7.34 -7.53 30.26
C VAL A 339 6.53 -6.26 29.97
N ALA A 340 5.31 -6.18 30.48
CA ALA A 340 4.52 -4.96 30.55
C ALA A 340 4.84 -4.21 31.84
N VAL A 341 5.20 -2.93 31.74
CA VAL A 341 5.50 -2.05 32.87
C VAL A 341 4.55 -0.85 32.81
N LEU A 342 3.73 -0.72 33.86
CA LEU A 342 2.64 0.24 33.97
C LEU A 342 2.84 1.22 35.15
N ALA A 343 4.05 1.26 35.72
CA ALA A 343 4.39 2.05 36.89
C ALA A 343 5.84 2.58 36.81
N PRO A 344 6.15 3.74 37.42
CA PRO A 344 7.45 4.39 37.28
C PRO A 344 8.58 3.73 38.09
N ARG A 345 9.83 4.07 37.75
CA ARG A 345 11.07 3.61 38.44
C ARG A 345 11.31 2.10 38.46
N ALA A 346 10.62 1.34 37.59
CA ALA A 346 10.87 -0.09 37.45
C ALA A 346 12.23 -0.36 36.78
N THR A 347 12.91 -1.43 37.19
CA THR A 347 14.19 -1.89 36.59
C THR A 347 14.04 -3.29 36.02
N VAL A 348 14.22 -3.44 34.71
CA VAL A 348 14.15 -4.72 33.99
C VAL A 348 15.55 -5.05 33.49
N GLU A 349 16.22 -6.03 34.12
CA GLU A 349 17.64 -6.29 33.87
C GLU A 349 18.06 -7.76 33.70
N HIS A 350 19.02 -8.01 32.81
CA HIS A 350 19.60 -9.34 32.55
C HIS A 350 18.58 -10.44 32.17
N ASN A 351 17.41 -10.08 31.62
CA ASN A 351 16.38 -11.04 31.22
C ASN A 351 16.57 -11.50 29.76
N THR A 352 16.12 -12.73 29.47
CA THR A 352 16.14 -13.31 28.11
C THR A 352 14.71 -13.55 27.64
N LEU A 353 14.21 -12.66 26.78
CA LEU A 353 12.88 -12.70 26.19
C LEU A 353 12.95 -13.42 24.82
N THR A 354 12.17 -14.48 24.63
CA THR A 354 12.13 -15.24 23.37
C THR A 354 10.71 -15.64 22.96
N ASP A 355 10.38 -15.57 21.67
CA ASP A 355 9.02 -15.76 21.15
C ASP A 355 7.98 -14.82 21.80
N VAL A 356 8.37 -13.56 21.94
CA VAL A 356 7.56 -12.46 22.46
C VAL A 356 7.02 -11.60 21.31
N LEU A 357 5.75 -11.18 21.38
CA LEU A 357 5.16 -10.31 20.38
C LEU A 357 5.68 -8.88 20.58
N VAL A 358 5.30 -8.25 21.68
CA VAL A 358 6.01 -7.09 22.24
C VAL A 358 7.03 -7.61 23.26
N GLY A 359 8.26 -7.09 23.24
CA GLY A 359 9.29 -7.51 24.18
C GLY A 359 9.11 -6.86 25.55
N ILE A 360 9.61 -5.63 25.68
CA ILE A 360 9.50 -4.82 26.90
C ILE A 360 8.68 -3.57 26.59
N LEU A 361 7.51 -3.47 27.21
CA LEU A 361 6.56 -2.37 27.08
C LEU A 361 6.65 -1.47 28.31
N LEU A 362 7.20 -0.27 28.15
CA LEU A 362 7.11 0.82 29.14
C LEU A 362 5.92 1.71 28.74
N ASN A 363 4.81 1.62 29.47
CA ASN A 363 3.61 2.41 29.22
C ASN A 363 3.27 3.25 30.46
N THR A 364 3.41 4.58 30.34
CA THR A 364 3.41 5.55 31.46
C THR A 364 4.44 5.30 32.57
N ALA A 365 5.41 4.41 32.32
CA ALA A 365 6.43 3.97 33.25
C ALA A 365 7.67 4.88 33.19
N SER A 366 7.51 6.14 33.61
CA SER A 366 8.62 7.11 33.63
C SER A 366 9.74 6.72 34.60
N ASP A 367 10.95 7.22 34.36
CA ASP A 367 12.17 6.97 35.14
C ASP A 367 12.57 5.48 35.23
N ALA A 368 12.04 4.63 34.35
CA ALA A 368 12.33 3.20 34.31
C ALA A 368 13.67 2.89 33.60
N THR A 369 14.31 1.79 34.01
CA THR A 369 15.59 1.31 33.46
C THR A 369 15.44 -0.07 32.84
N VAL A 370 15.82 -0.21 31.57
CA VAL A 370 15.79 -1.47 30.81
C VAL A 370 17.22 -1.76 30.35
N ARG A 371 17.91 -2.70 31.01
CA ARG A 371 19.35 -2.90 30.74
C ARG A 371 19.81 -4.35 30.63
N ASN A 372 20.79 -4.60 29.75
CA ASN A 372 21.42 -5.92 29.57
C ASN A 372 20.43 -7.06 29.23
N ASN A 373 19.26 -6.76 28.64
CA ASN A 373 18.29 -7.78 28.25
C ASN A 373 18.53 -8.26 26.81
N SER A 374 18.18 -9.53 26.52
CA SER A 374 18.15 -10.08 25.17
C SER A 374 16.71 -10.34 24.75
N VAL A 375 16.24 -9.67 23.71
CA VAL A 375 14.86 -9.75 23.17
C VAL A 375 14.88 -10.33 21.76
N HIS A 376 14.24 -11.48 21.56
CA HIS A 376 14.02 -12.08 20.25
C HIS A 376 12.51 -12.20 19.97
N GLY A 377 12.03 -11.49 18.95
CA GLY A 377 10.61 -11.46 18.59
C GLY A 377 10.04 -12.81 18.11
N LYS A 378 8.71 -12.93 18.08
CA LYS A 378 8.01 -14.04 17.42
C LYS A 378 8.37 -14.10 15.93
N ASN A 379 8.46 -15.32 15.39
CA ASN A 379 8.81 -15.59 13.99
C ASN A 379 7.67 -15.28 12.99
N LEU A 380 7.21 -14.03 12.99
CA LEU A 380 6.12 -13.53 12.16
C LEU A 380 6.64 -12.73 10.94
N TYR A 381 5.77 -12.51 9.96
CA TYR A 381 6.05 -11.61 8.84
C TYR A 381 6.12 -10.15 9.34
N LEU A 382 7.00 -9.34 8.76
CA LEU A 382 7.48 -8.07 9.34
C LEU A 382 6.40 -7.11 9.89
N PRO A 383 5.26 -6.85 9.21
CA PRO A 383 4.20 -5.98 9.75
C PRO A 383 3.45 -6.58 10.94
N ARG A 384 3.41 -7.92 11.04
CA ARG A 384 2.75 -8.69 12.11
C ARG A 384 3.65 -8.99 13.31
N ARG A 385 4.96 -8.73 13.22
CA ARG A 385 5.82 -8.71 14.41
C ARG A 385 5.37 -7.55 15.32
N GLY A 386 5.55 -7.69 16.63
CA GLY A 386 5.42 -6.57 17.58
C GLY A 386 6.78 -5.91 17.83
N ASP A 387 6.81 -4.98 18.77
CA ASP A 387 7.97 -4.10 19.00
C ASP A 387 8.88 -4.66 20.10
N GLY A 388 10.20 -4.61 19.89
CA GLY A 388 11.16 -5.24 20.81
C GLY A 388 11.26 -4.53 22.16
N ILE A 389 11.37 -3.20 22.12
CA ILE A 389 11.23 -2.32 23.29
C ILE A 389 10.36 -1.16 22.84
N ARG A 390 9.29 -0.85 23.59
CA ARG A 390 8.35 0.24 23.31
C ARG A 390 8.24 1.15 24.52
N LEU A 391 8.61 2.41 24.38
CA LEU A 391 8.35 3.50 25.32
C LEU A 391 7.12 4.26 24.82
N TRP A 392 6.07 4.31 25.64
CA TRP A 392 4.86 5.09 25.42
C TRP A 392 4.65 6.01 26.63
N ASN A 393 4.69 7.32 26.40
CA ASN A 393 4.51 8.35 27.43
C ASN A 393 5.36 8.11 28.71
N SER A 394 6.60 7.66 28.54
CA SER A 394 7.49 7.18 29.61
C SER A 394 8.79 7.97 29.57
N ASN A 395 8.86 9.02 30.38
CA ASN A 395 9.93 10.02 30.33
C ASN A 395 11.18 9.55 31.10
N ASN A 396 12.33 10.17 30.81
CA ASN A 396 13.63 9.97 31.47
C ASN A 396 14.16 8.53 31.48
N CYS A 397 13.56 7.62 30.69
CA CYS A 397 13.87 6.20 30.74
C CYS A 397 15.26 5.89 30.19
N ILE A 398 15.95 4.95 30.82
CA ILE A 398 17.27 4.46 30.41
C ILE A 398 17.10 3.10 29.73
N VAL A 399 17.60 2.97 28.50
CA VAL A 399 17.59 1.73 27.73
C VAL A 399 19.03 1.44 27.30
N GLU A 400 19.74 0.53 27.97
CA GLU A 400 21.17 0.31 27.71
C GLU A 400 21.64 -1.15 27.63
N ASP A 401 22.66 -1.41 26.81
CA ASP A 401 23.30 -2.73 26.64
C ASP A 401 22.34 -3.87 26.24
N ASN A 402 21.16 -3.55 25.68
CA ASN A 402 20.18 -4.56 25.27
C ASN A 402 20.50 -5.09 23.86
N LYS A 403 20.23 -6.38 23.62
CA LYS A 403 20.19 -6.96 22.28
C LYS A 403 18.73 -7.17 21.86
N VAL A 404 18.34 -6.66 20.70
CA VAL A 404 17.01 -6.82 20.12
C VAL A 404 17.14 -7.43 18.71
N GLU A 405 16.39 -8.48 18.43
CA GLU A 405 16.52 -9.29 17.21
C GLU A 405 15.16 -9.76 16.68
N ALA A 406 14.98 -9.69 15.36
CA ALA A 406 13.82 -10.24 14.66
C ALA A 406 12.46 -9.70 15.14
N VAL A 407 12.39 -8.40 15.47
CA VAL A 407 11.17 -7.69 15.88
C VAL A 407 10.59 -6.85 14.72
N ARG A 408 9.57 -6.03 15.00
CA ARG A 408 9.13 -4.96 14.09
C ARG A 408 9.96 -3.70 14.34
N ASP A 409 9.75 -3.00 15.44
CA ASP A 409 10.44 -1.75 15.74
C ASP A 409 11.05 -1.77 17.16
N VAL A 410 12.00 -0.87 17.45
CA VAL A 410 12.18 -0.30 18.80
C VAL A 410 11.61 1.11 18.79
N VAL A 411 10.71 1.42 19.72
CA VAL A 411 9.78 2.55 19.62
C VAL A 411 9.91 3.49 20.82
N ILE A 412 10.02 4.79 20.54
CA ILE A 412 10.11 5.87 21.53
C ILE A 412 9.06 6.92 21.16
N TRP A 413 7.85 6.79 21.72
CA TRP A 413 6.70 7.65 21.40
C TRP A 413 6.27 8.49 22.62
N TYR A 414 6.02 9.77 22.38
CA TYR A 414 5.55 10.75 23.39
C TYR A 414 6.42 10.82 24.67
N SER A 415 7.71 10.50 24.55
CA SER A 415 8.61 10.26 25.69
C SER A 415 9.83 11.17 25.59
N ARG A 416 10.05 12.02 26.62
CA ARG A 416 11.18 12.96 26.68
C ARG A 416 12.35 12.43 27.49
N GLY A 417 13.56 12.90 27.21
CA GLY A 417 14.76 12.61 28.02
C GLY A 417 15.23 11.15 27.97
N ALA A 418 14.77 10.38 26.97
CA ALA A 418 15.10 8.96 26.85
C ALA A 418 16.59 8.77 26.49
N GLN A 419 17.29 7.93 27.24
CA GLN A 419 18.72 7.65 27.06
C GLN A 419 18.93 6.23 26.54
N LEU A 420 19.28 6.09 25.26
CA LEU A 420 19.47 4.83 24.57
C LEU A 420 20.97 4.61 24.32
N ARG A 421 21.62 3.74 25.10
CA ARG A 421 23.08 3.52 25.03
C ARG A 421 23.49 2.09 24.67
N ARG A 422 24.45 1.92 23.77
CA ARG A 422 25.14 0.63 23.50
C ARG A 422 24.20 -0.54 23.12
N ASN A 423 22.97 -0.28 22.70
CA ASN A 423 22.02 -1.32 22.31
C ASN A 423 22.35 -1.85 20.91
N THR A 424 22.12 -3.14 20.67
CA THR A 424 22.22 -3.76 19.33
C THR A 424 20.81 -4.11 18.83
N VAL A 425 20.43 -3.64 17.64
CA VAL A 425 19.13 -3.96 17.01
C VAL A 425 19.34 -4.49 15.59
N GLN A 426 18.78 -5.66 15.29
CA GLN A 426 18.97 -6.36 14.01
C GLN A 426 17.72 -7.11 13.50
N ASP A 427 17.65 -7.34 12.18
CA ASP A 427 16.50 -7.94 11.47
C ASP A 427 15.16 -7.27 11.85
N SER A 428 15.13 -5.93 11.91
CA SER A 428 13.93 -5.15 12.30
C SER A 428 13.49 -4.20 11.18
N ARG A 429 12.27 -3.66 11.27
CA ARG A 429 11.77 -2.63 10.35
C ARG A 429 12.45 -1.30 10.65
N TYR A 430 12.25 -0.77 11.86
CA TYR A 430 13.01 0.37 12.37
C TYR A 430 13.92 -0.11 13.50
N GLY A 431 15.23 0.08 13.35
CA GLY A 431 16.21 -0.19 14.41
C GLY A 431 15.95 0.67 15.65
N MET A 432 15.60 1.94 15.46
CA MET A 432 14.94 2.82 16.44
C MET A 432 13.98 3.80 15.75
N HIS A 433 12.83 4.07 16.36
CA HIS A 433 11.75 4.91 15.81
C HIS A 433 11.25 5.90 16.87
N PHE A 434 11.54 7.19 16.67
CA PHE A 434 11.13 8.28 17.55
C PHE A 434 9.92 9.01 16.93
N MET A 435 8.90 9.29 17.74
CA MET A 435 7.74 10.10 17.34
C MET A 435 7.29 10.97 18.50
N TYR A 436 7.29 12.30 18.34
CA TYR A 436 7.00 13.26 19.42
C TYR A 436 7.87 13.04 20.67
N ALA A 437 9.14 12.69 20.48
CA ALA A 437 10.08 12.31 21.52
C ALA A 437 11.26 13.29 21.53
N HIS A 438 11.40 14.07 22.61
CA HIS A 438 12.32 15.20 22.67
C HIS A 438 13.46 14.98 23.67
N ASP A 439 14.55 15.72 23.50
CA ASP A 439 15.67 15.78 24.44
C ASP A 439 16.35 14.41 24.66
N GLY A 440 16.24 13.52 23.67
CA GLY A 440 16.73 12.13 23.72
C GLY A 440 18.19 11.99 23.31
N VAL A 441 18.87 10.99 23.87
CA VAL A 441 20.27 10.68 23.58
C VAL A 441 20.41 9.26 23.05
N LEU A 442 20.95 9.10 21.84
CA LEU A 442 21.30 7.83 21.22
C LEU A 442 22.82 7.75 21.14
N GLU A 443 23.44 6.90 21.96
CA GLU A 443 24.90 6.83 22.09
C GLU A 443 25.43 5.40 21.91
N GLU A 444 26.41 5.20 21.02
CA GLU A 444 27.13 3.92 20.82
C GLU A 444 26.24 2.71 20.42
N ASN A 445 25.02 2.94 19.92
CA ASN A 445 24.13 1.87 19.48
C ASN A 445 24.57 1.28 18.13
N ARG A 446 24.24 0.00 17.90
CA ARG A 446 24.61 -0.76 16.70
C ARG A 446 23.36 -1.29 16.00
N LEU A 447 23.00 -0.69 14.86
CA LEU A 447 21.73 -0.86 14.15
C LEU A 447 22.02 -1.45 12.76
N VAL A 448 21.86 -2.76 12.64
CA VAL A 448 22.44 -3.56 11.53
C VAL A 448 21.39 -4.43 10.85
N ASP A 449 21.43 -4.54 9.52
CA ASP A 449 20.52 -5.39 8.73
C ASP A 449 19.02 -5.08 8.95
N ASN A 450 18.65 -3.82 9.21
CA ASN A 450 17.24 -3.39 9.35
C ASN A 450 16.68 -2.80 8.05
N SER A 451 15.36 -2.58 7.98
CA SER A 451 14.75 -1.84 6.87
C SER A 451 15.09 -0.34 6.92
N VAL A 452 15.25 0.23 8.11
CA VAL A 452 15.77 1.56 8.43
C VAL A 452 16.52 1.48 9.76
N GLY A 453 17.67 2.16 9.89
CA GLY A 453 18.46 2.22 11.11
C GLY A 453 17.76 3.04 12.21
N VAL A 454 17.74 4.37 12.08
CA VAL A 454 17.00 5.29 12.96
C VAL A 454 16.05 6.15 12.12
N PHE A 455 14.83 6.35 12.62
CA PHE A 455 13.90 7.33 12.06
C PHE A 455 13.39 8.27 13.16
N LEU A 456 13.60 9.58 12.97
CA LEU A 456 13.22 10.63 13.91
C LEU A 456 12.09 11.49 13.33
N MET A 457 10.90 11.43 13.93
CA MET A 457 9.69 12.11 13.46
C MET A 457 9.15 13.10 14.50
N TYR A 458 8.80 14.33 14.08
CA TYR A 458 8.10 15.31 14.93
C TYR A 458 8.77 15.55 16.30
N SER A 459 10.10 15.49 16.32
CA SER A 459 10.93 15.35 17.52
C SER A 459 11.88 16.55 17.65
N GLY A 460 12.60 16.67 18.77
CA GLY A 460 13.53 17.79 18.92
C GLY A 460 14.64 17.60 19.94
N ASN A 461 15.73 18.34 19.78
CA ASN A 461 16.91 18.33 20.64
C ASN A 461 17.56 16.94 20.79
N VAL A 462 17.47 16.09 19.76
CA VAL A 462 17.99 14.73 19.80
C VAL A 462 19.49 14.73 19.53
N VAL A 463 20.25 14.03 20.38
CA VAL A 463 21.71 13.88 20.26
C VAL A 463 22.04 12.44 19.83
N MET A 464 22.70 12.28 18.69
CA MET A 464 23.17 10.99 18.16
C MET A 464 24.69 10.95 18.13
N ARG A 465 25.31 10.13 19.00
CA ARG A 465 26.77 10.04 19.16
C ARG A 465 27.32 8.63 18.95
N ARG A 466 28.37 8.49 18.13
CA ARG A 466 29.16 7.24 17.97
C ARG A 466 28.34 5.98 17.60
N ASN A 467 27.16 6.13 17.01
CA ASN A 467 26.32 4.99 16.61
C ASN A 467 26.82 4.37 15.28
N LEU A 468 26.68 3.05 15.14
CA LEU A 468 26.94 2.31 13.89
C LEU A 468 25.61 1.91 13.24
N LEU A 469 25.37 2.38 12.02
CA LEU A 469 24.19 2.13 11.22
C LEU A 469 24.61 1.45 9.90
N ASP A 470 24.48 0.13 9.86
CA ASP A 470 25.20 -0.74 8.92
C ASP A 470 24.24 -1.61 8.09
N HIS A 471 24.41 -1.66 6.77
CA HIS A 471 23.65 -2.51 5.84
C HIS A 471 22.12 -2.34 5.84
N ASN A 472 21.56 -1.22 6.35
CA ASN A 472 20.11 -1.05 6.42
C ASN A 472 19.53 -0.81 5.01
N ARG A 473 18.75 -1.77 4.48
CA ARG A 473 18.39 -1.85 3.04
C ARG A 473 16.94 -2.32 2.80
N GLY A 474 15.99 -1.73 3.52
CA GLY A 474 14.55 -1.86 3.21
C GLY A 474 14.08 -1.03 2.01
N PRO A 475 12.76 -0.90 1.79
CA PRO A 475 12.19 -0.08 0.71
C PRO A 475 12.67 1.38 0.75
N SER A 476 12.72 1.94 1.97
CA SER A 476 13.39 3.22 2.27
C SER A 476 14.90 2.99 2.40
N GLY A 477 15.33 2.11 3.31
CA GLY A 477 16.73 1.71 3.48
C GLY A 477 17.64 2.83 4.00
N TYR A 478 17.09 3.69 4.88
CA TYR A 478 17.83 4.81 5.46
C TYR A 478 18.70 4.34 6.64
N GLY A 479 19.92 4.87 6.76
CA GLY A 479 20.70 4.80 7.99
C GLY A 479 20.04 5.67 9.05
N ILE A 480 20.05 6.98 8.85
CA ILE A 480 19.26 7.96 9.62
C ILE A 480 18.21 8.58 8.70
N GLY A 481 16.97 8.73 9.15
CA GLY A 481 15.97 9.54 8.45
C GLY A 481 15.30 10.54 9.38
N LEU A 482 15.15 11.77 8.89
CA LEU A 482 14.55 12.89 9.61
C LEU A 482 13.26 13.32 8.93
N LYS A 483 12.19 13.50 9.71
CA LYS A 483 10.96 14.16 9.27
C LYS A 483 10.47 15.11 10.37
N ASP A 484 10.38 16.40 10.05
CA ASP A 484 9.93 17.43 11.00
C ASP A 484 10.71 17.36 12.35
N MET A 485 12.03 17.14 12.27
CA MET A 485 12.94 17.05 13.42
C MET A 485 13.58 18.42 13.66
N ASP A 486 13.71 18.88 14.90
CA ASP A 486 14.33 20.17 15.25
C ASP A 486 15.62 19.99 16.10
N GLY A 487 16.71 20.67 15.76
CA GLY A 487 17.90 20.71 16.64
C GLY A 487 18.65 19.39 16.76
N LEU A 488 18.85 18.67 15.65
CA LEU A 488 19.69 17.45 15.64
C LEU A 488 21.16 17.79 15.91
N ILE A 489 21.78 17.02 16.80
CA ILE A 489 23.24 16.94 16.93
C ILE A 489 23.66 15.52 16.56
N ALA A 490 24.22 15.33 15.37
CA ALA A 490 24.70 14.04 14.87
C ALA A 490 26.23 14.06 14.77
N GLU A 491 26.89 13.34 15.68
CA GLU A 491 28.34 13.40 15.88
C GLU A 491 28.99 12.00 15.90
N GLU A 492 30.08 11.82 15.15
CA GLU A 492 30.94 10.61 15.21
C GLU A 492 30.23 9.28 14.85
N ASN A 493 29.07 9.32 14.20
CA ASN A 493 28.33 8.14 13.76
C ASN A 493 28.91 7.56 12.46
N ALA A 494 28.78 6.26 12.24
CA ALA A 494 29.15 5.60 11.00
C ALA A 494 27.91 5.02 10.30
N LEU A 495 27.65 5.50 9.09
CA LEU A 495 26.53 5.15 8.23
C LEU A 495 27.10 4.38 7.03
N LEU A 496 27.11 3.05 7.15
CA LEU A 496 27.83 2.14 6.26
C LEU A 496 26.87 1.29 5.43
N ALA A 497 27.06 1.25 4.11
CA ALA A 497 26.38 0.32 3.21
C ALA A 497 24.83 0.32 3.28
N ASN A 498 24.22 1.43 3.67
CA ASN A 498 22.77 1.61 3.63
C ASN A 498 22.32 1.98 2.20
N ARG A 499 21.02 1.93 1.92
CA ARG A 499 20.47 2.44 0.63
C ARG A 499 20.48 3.97 0.58
N VAL A 500 20.32 4.63 1.73
CA VAL A 500 20.62 6.06 1.93
C VAL A 500 21.34 6.19 3.27
N GLY A 501 22.44 6.92 3.34
CA GLY A 501 23.10 7.24 4.62
C GLY A 501 22.16 8.07 5.51
N MET A 502 21.89 9.33 5.11
CA MET A 502 20.93 10.20 5.80
C MET A 502 19.87 10.78 4.85
N TYR A 503 18.60 10.63 5.22
CA TYR A 503 17.44 11.21 4.53
C TYR A 503 16.86 12.39 5.31
N MET A 504 16.46 13.47 4.63
CA MET A 504 15.87 14.66 5.25
C MET A 504 14.59 15.15 4.57
N ASP A 505 13.55 15.34 5.40
CA ASP A 505 12.25 15.93 5.08
C ASP A 505 11.92 17.02 6.12
N ASN A 506 11.68 18.25 5.66
CA ASN A 506 11.33 19.43 6.45
C ASN A 506 12.04 19.57 7.82
N SER A 507 13.35 19.29 7.87
CA SER A 507 14.15 19.25 9.11
C SER A 507 15.39 20.14 8.96
N PRO A 508 15.61 21.16 9.83
CA PRO A 508 14.72 21.67 10.87
C PRO A 508 13.42 22.28 10.35
N SER A 509 12.31 21.96 11.03
CA SER A 509 10.98 22.50 10.73
C SER A 509 10.83 23.95 11.21
N ARG A 510 11.45 24.26 12.35
CA ARG A 510 11.57 25.63 12.88
C ARG A 510 12.64 26.45 12.19
N ILE A 511 12.44 27.77 12.20
CA ILE A 511 13.27 28.77 11.50
C ILE A 511 14.41 29.28 12.39
N ASP A 512 14.16 29.32 13.70
CA ASP A 512 15.08 29.64 14.80
C ASP A 512 16.06 28.51 15.15
N VAL A 513 16.08 27.44 14.35
CA VAL A 513 16.78 26.18 14.66
C VAL A 513 17.60 25.73 13.46
N GLU A 514 18.79 25.20 13.74
CA GLU A 514 19.72 24.59 12.80
C GLU A 514 19.92 23.10 13.14
N HIS A 515 20.68 22.36 12.33
CA HIS A 515 21.17 21.01 12.66
C HIS A 515 22.68 20.95 12.54
N HIS A 516 23.34 20.21 13.43
CA HIS A 516 24.80 20.04 13.42
C HIS A 516 25.13 18.57 13.14
N ILE A 517 25.53 18.29 11.91
CA ILE A 517 25.97 16.97 11.45
C ILE A 517 27.48 17.08 11.24
N ARG A 518 28.29 16.53 12.15
CA ARG A 518 29.76 16.63 12.05
C ARG A 518 30.50 15.37 12.46
N ARG A 519 31.70 15.16 11.90
CA ARG A 519 32.56 14.02 12.27
C ARG A 519 31.95 12.65 11.97
N ASN A 520 30.94 12.55 11.10
CA ASN A 520 30.31 11.27 10.74
C ASN A 520 30.96 10.66 9.49
N VAL A 521 30.99 9.32 9.42
CA VAL A 521 31.35 8.57 8.20
C VAL A 521 30.08 8.20 7.44
N PHE A 522 30.00 8.56 6.17
CA PHE A 522 29.03 8.08 5.21
C PHE A 522 29.77 7.30 4.13
N ALA A 523 29.78 5.95 4.22
CA ALA A 523 30.58 5.13 3.31
C ALA A 523 29.82 3.95 2.67
N TYR A 524 30.10 3.68 1.40
CA TYR A 524 29.57 2.55 0.61
C TYR A 524 28.03 2.50 0.48
N ASN A 525 27.33 3.61 0.75
CA ASN A 525 25.88 3.70 0.64
C ASN A 525 25.45 3.88 -0.83
N ASP A 526 24.21 3.49 -1.18
CA ASP A 526 23.70 3.76 -2.54
C ASP A 526 23.49 5.27 -2.76
N ILE A 527 23.20 6.03 -1.70
CA ILE A 527 23.28 7.50 -1.62
C ILE A 527 23.87 7.86 -0.25
N ALA A 528 24.78 8.85 -0.16
CA ALA A 528 25.25 9.35 1.13
C ALA A 528 24.21 10.24 1.85
N LEU A 529 23.78 11.34 1.20
CA LEU A 529 22.73 12.24 1.68
C LEU A 529 21.58 12.38 0.67
N ALA A 530 20.33 12.29 1.10
CA ALA A 530 19.15 12.53 0.26
C ALA A 530 18.24 13.60 0.88
N PHE A 531 17.87 14.61 0.09
CA PHE A 531 17.08 15.75 0.54
C PHE A 531 15.81 15.96 -0.29
N LEU A 532 14.74 16.43 0.36
CA LEU A 532 13.68 17.17 -0.34
C LEU A 532 14.10 18.65 -0.53
N PRO A 533 13.75 19.33 -1.64
CA PRO A 533 14.25 20.69 -1.94
C PRO A 533 13.92 21.79 -0.92
N ALA A 534 12.95 21.59 -0.02
CA ALA A 534 12.61 22.54 1.03
C ALA A 534 13.58 22.54 2.23
N VAL A 535 14.46 21.55 2.32
CA VAL A 535 15.39 21.37 3.46
C VAL A 535 16.49 22.42 3.44
N GLN A 536 16.68 23.09 4.58
CA GLN A 536 17.58 24.22 4.79
C GLN A 536 18.01 24.30 6.26
N ARG A 537 19.05 25.08 6.60
CA ARG A 537 19.62 25.22 7.97
C ARG A 537 20.28 23.95 8.54
N ASN A 538 20.75 23.04 7.68
CA ASN A 538 21.62 21.93 8.09
C ASN A 538 23.10 22.30 7.90
N HIS A 539 23.92 21.99 8.89
CA HIS A 539 25.37 22.22 8.89
C HIS A 539 26.13 20.90 8.82
N PHE A 540 26.96 20.78 7.80
CA PHE A 540 27.84 19.65 7.54
C PHE A 540 29.29 20.14 7.55
N SER A 541 30.05 19.80 8.59
CA SER A 541 31.50 20.04 8.67
C SER A 541 32.20 18.84 9.29
N GLU A 542 33.48 18.64 8.98
CA GLU A 542 34.25 17.47 9.42
C GLU A 542 33.59 16.11 9.08
N ASN A 543 32.67 15.98 8.11
CA ASN A 543 32.15 14.64 7.75
C ASN A 543 33.02 13.99 6.68
N GLU A 544 32.83 12.69 6.48
CA GLU A 544 33.56 11.91 5.48
C GLU A 544 32.60 11.15 4.55
N PHE A 545 32.65 11.48 3.25
CA PHE A 545 31.81 10.90 2.20
C PHE A 545 32.65 9.99 1.30
N ARG A 546 32.66 8.68 1.57
CA ARG A 546 33.62 7.72 1.02
C ARG A 546 32.95 6.62 0.17
N GLU A 547 33.24 6.57 -1.12
CA GLU A 547 32.87 5.48 -2.04
C GLU A 547 31.35 5.16 -2.03
N ASN A 548 30.50 6.18 -1.84
CA ASN A 548 29.05 6.06 -2.07
C ASN A 548 28.77 6.10 -3.59
N ILE A 549 27.67 5.51 -4.04
CA ILE A 549 27.32 5.51 -5.48
C ILE A 549 26.90 6.91 -5.96
N GLU A 550 26.25 7.67 -5.08
CA GLU A 550 25.89 9.07 -5.24
C GLU A 550 26.17 9.78 -3.90
N GLN A 551 26.87 10.91 -3.93
CA GLN A 551 27.22 11.62 -2.68
C GLN A 551 26.01 12.40 -2.14
N VAL A 552 25.28 13.12 -3.00
CA VAL A 552 24.12 13.94 -2.61
C VAL A 552 23.01 13.81 -3.66
N ALA A 553 21.82 13.36 -3.24
CA ALA A 553 20.63 13.23 -4.08
C ALA A 553 19.58 14.30 -3.76
N LEU A 554 18.86 14.80 -4.78
CA LEU A 554 17.80 15.81 -4.67
C LEU A 554 16.47 15.26 -5.18
N TRP A 555 15.58 14.89 -4.27
CA TRP A 555 14.32 14.23 -4.59
C TRP A 555 13.18 15.25 -4.73
N GLY A 556 13.13 15.90 -5.90
CA GLY A 556 12.06 16.82 -6.28
C GLY A 556 12.54 17.97 -7.14
N THR A 557 11.62 18.89 -7.48
CA THR A 557 11.95 20.09 -8.29
C THR A 557 12.32 21.26 -7.39
N GLY A 558 13.60 21.64 -7.36
CA GLY A 558 14.09 22.81 -6.65
C GLY A 558 15.61 22.82 -6.50
N GLU A 559 16.11 23.72 -5.66
CA GLU A 559 17.54 23.89 -5.33
C GLU A 559 17.67 23.89 -3.81
N LEU A 560 18.69 23.24 -3.24
CA LEU A 560 18.98 23.39 -1.80
C LEU A 560 19.53 24.79 -1.52
N LYS A 561 18.98 25.44 -0.48
CA LYS A 561 19.40 26.78 -0.06
C LYS A 561 19.63 26.80 1.45
N ASN A 562 20.53 27.66 1.90
CA ASN A 562 20.83 27.88 3.32
C ASN A 562 21.26 26.62 4.11
N ASN A 563 21.76 25.56 3.44
CA ASN A 563 22.54 24.50 4.10
C ASN A 563 24.03 24.83 3.97
N LYS A 564 24.81 24.62 5.03
CA LYS A 564 26.24 24.94 5.05
C LYS A 564 27.03 23.63 4.96
N PHE A 565 27.84 23.47 3.93
CA PHE A 565 28.83 22.37 3.80
C PHE A 565 30.25 22.81 4.18
N THR A 566 30.41 24.06 4.62
CA THR A 566 31.61 24.58 5.28
C THR A 566 31.16 25.36 6.50
N VAL A 567 31.78 25.13 7.65
CA VAL A 567 31.49 25.82 8.92
C VAL A 567 32.81 26.27 9.52
N ASP A 568 32.90 27.54 9.92
CA ASP A 568 34.09 28.15 10.55
C ASP A 568 35.41 27.92 9.76
N GLY A 569 35.31 27.84 8.43
CA GLY A 569 36.43 27.60 7.52
C GLY A 569 36.76 26.13 7.25
N VAL A 570 36.01 25.17 7.81
CA VAL A 570 36.25 23.72 7.66
C VAL A 570 35.07 23.02 6.99
N GLY A 571 35.34 22.32 5.89
CA GLY A 571 34.39 21.51 5.15
C GLY A 571 34.44 20.03 5.50
N ASN A 572 34.21 19.18 4.51
CA ASN A 572 34.08 17.73 4.62
C ASN A 572 35.05 17.02 3.66
N TYR A 573 35.39 15.77 3.94
CA TYR A 573 36.15 14.92 3.01
C TYR A 573 35.21 14.25 2.00
N TRP A 574 35.60 14.25 0.73
CA TRP A 574 34.85 13.62 -0.37
C TRP A 574 35.80 12.75 -1.19
N SER A 575 35.53 11.43 -1.34
CA SER A 575 36.43 10.50 -2.05
C SER A 575 36.60 10.79 -3.55
N ASP A 576 35.67 11.55 -4.13
CA ASP A 576 35.63 12.00 -5.52
C ASP A 576 36.21 13.41 -5.73
N TYR A 577 36.68 14.08 -4.66
CA TYR A 577 37.37 15.36 -4.77
C TYR A 577 38.75 15.21 -5.42
N ALA A 578 38.97 15.96 -6.50
CA ALA A 578 40.20 15.91 -7.30
C ALA A 578 41.06 17.20 -7.18
N GLY A 579 40.82 18.03 -6.17
CA GLY A 579 41.63 19.21 -5.89
C GLY A 579 42.92 18.89 -5.13
N PHE A 580 43.61 19.93 -4.70
CA PHE A 580 44.91 19.84 -4.02
C PHE A 580 44.96 20.78 -2.80
N ASP A 581 45.94 20.54 -1.94
CA ASP A 581 46.29 21.32 -0.76
C ASP A 581 47.76 21.73 -0.91
N ALA A 582 47.99 23.00 -1.28
CA ALA A 582 49.30 23.61 -1.43
C ALA A 582 49.78 24.32 -0.16
N ALA A 583 48.87 24.59 0.80
CA ALA A 583 49.18 25.19 2.10
C ALA A 583 49.82 24.16 3.07
N GLY A 584 49.46 22.89 2.92
CA GLY A 584 49.82 21.78 3.80
C GLY A 584 48.96 21.66 5.06
N ASP A 585 47.82 22.35 5.14
CA ASP A 585 46.98 22.42 6.34
C ASP A 585 45.87 21.34 6.40
N GLY A 586 45.65 20.60 5.30
CA GLY A 586 44.62 19.57 5.18
C GLY A 586 43.31 20.04 4.54
N VAL A 587 43.20 21.31 4.17
CA VAL A 587 42.07 21.89 3.43
C VAL A 587 42.44 22.06 1.95
N GLY A 588 41.50 21.82 1.06
CA GLY A 588 41.72 21.93 -0.39
C GLY A 588 41.56 23.38 -0.89
N ASP A 589 42.52 23.85 -1.70
CA ASP A 589 42.54 25.19 -2.31
C ASP A 589 41.38 25.44 -3.29
N LEU A 590 40.66 24.38 -3.70
CA LEU A 590 39.55 24.44 -4.65
C LEU A 590 38.24 23.96 -4.00
N PRO A 591 37.10 24.61 -4.25
CA PRO A 591 35.80 24.14 -3.75
C PRO A 591 35.42 22.78 -4.36
N TYR A 592 34.75 21.95 -3.57
CA TYR A 592 34.06 20.76 -4.06
C TYR A 592 32.64 21.12 -4.51
N HIS A 593 32.22 20.57 -5.65
CA HIS A 593 30.92 20.83 -6.27
C HIS A 593 30.27 19.50 -6.66
N ALA A 594 29.09 19.20 -6.11
CA ALA A 594 28.33 18.00 -6.48
C ALA A 594 27.61 18.24 -7.83
N THR A 595 28.25 17.85 -8.95
CA THR A 595 27.84 18.17 -10.33
C THR A 595 27.73 16.96 -11.26
N GLY A 596 27.59 15.73 -10.74
CA GLY A 596 27.44 14.52 -11.56
C GLY A 596 26.28 14.64 -12.56
N LEU A 597 26.56 14.48 -13.86
CA LEU A 597 25.51 14.59 -14.88
C LEU A 597 24.63 13.34 -14.87
N PHE A 598 25.23 12.16 -14.71
CA PHE A 598 24.50 10.92 -14.56
C PHE A 598 23.70 10.90 -13.25
N GLU A 599 24.23 11.47 -12.16
CA GLU A 599 23.50 11.68 -10.92
C GLU A 599 22.26 12.57 -11.15
N ASN A 600 22.41 13.71 -11.83
CA ASN A 600 21.29 14.62 -12.11
C ASN A 600 20.23 14.02 -13.07
N LEU A 601 20.61 13.08 -13.93
CA LEU A 601 19.66 12.26 -14.71
C LEU A 601 18.95 11.23 -13.82
N MET A 602 19.66 10.65 -12.85
CA MET A 602 19.15 9.65 -11.91
C MET A 602 18.22 10.22 -10.84
N ASP A 603 18.43 11.47 -10.39
CA ASP A 603 17.47 12.23 -9.55
C ASP A 603 16.11 12.33 -10.25
N ARG A 604 16.12 12.64 -11.56
CA ARG A 604 14.90 12.88 -12.37
C ARG A 604 14.20 11.60 -12.82
N GLU A 605 15.00 10.59 -13.20
CA GLU A 605 14.51 9.28 -13.67
C GLU A 605 15.30 8.17 -12.97
N PRO A 606 14.85 7.71 -11.77
CA PRO A 606 15.54 6.68 -10.98
C PRO A 606 15.77 5.35 -11.71
N LYS A 607 15.08 5.12 -12.83
CA LYS A 607 15.30 4.01 -13.76
C LYS A 607 16.74 3.96 -14.29
N PHE A 608 17.44 5.10 -14.38
CA PHE A 608 18.85 5.15 -14.79
C PHE A 608 19.80 4.38 -13.86
N ARG A 609 19.38 4.03 -12.62
CA ARG A 609 20.14 3.15 -11.71
C ARG A 609 20.57 1.82 -12.35
N LEU A 610 19.83 1.31 -13.34
CA LEU A 610 20.18 0.11 -14.09
C LEU A 610 21.53 0.23 -14.85
N PHE A 611 21.99 1.46 -15.13
CA PHE A 611 23.22 1.74 -15.87
C PHE A 611 24.41 2.13 -14.98
N ILE A 612 24.28 2.10 -13.65
CA ILE A 612 25.40 2.30 -12.71
C ILE A 612 26.52 1.28 -13.02
N TYR A 613 27.78 1.74 -13.00
CA TYR A 613 28.99 1.02 -13.41
C TYR A 613 29.06 0.58 -14.88
N SER A 614 28.05 0.87 -15.71
CA SER A 614 28.06 0.53 -17.12
C SER A 614 28.94 1.48 -17.95
N PRO A 615 29.40 1.04 -19.15
CA PRO A 615 30.08 1.94 -20.09
C PRO A 615 29.24 3.16 -20.52
N ALA A 616 27.91 3.10 -20.42
CA ALA A 616 27.05 4.22 -20.75
C ALA A 616 27.12 5.34 -19.69
N GLN A 617 27.15 4.99 -18.40
CA GLN A 617 27.39 5.95 -17.31
C GLN A 617 28.77 6.59 -17.46
N GLN A 618 29.80 5.78 -17.71
CA GLN A 618 31.18 6.26 -17.90
C GLN A 618 31.30 7.22 -19.10
N ALA A 619 30.59 6.94 -20.21
CA ALA A 619 30.55 7.82 -21.38
C ALA A 619 29.82 9.15 -21.11
N ILE A 620 28.73 9.13 -20.34
CA ILE A 620 27.99 10.35 -19.93
C ILE A 620 28.86 11.23 -19.03
N GLU A 621 29.53 10.65 -18.03
CA GLU A 621 30.42 11.39 -17.14
C GLU A 621 31.67 11.91 -17.86
N LEU A 622 32.26 11.14 -18.77
CA LEU A 622 33.37 11.62 -19.61
C LEU A 622 32.93 12.79 -20.50
N ALA A 623 31.73 12.73 -21.09
CA ALA A 623 31.20 13.81 -21.92
C ALA A 623 30.87 15.07 -21.09
N SER A 624 30.35 14.91 -19.86
CA SER A 624 30.15 16.01 -18.91
C SER A 624 31.47 16.71 -18.56
N LYS A 625 32.53 15.94 -18.31
CA LYS A 625 33.87 16.46 -17.98
C LYS A 625 34.57 17.08 -19.20
N ALA A 626 34.30 16.61 -20.42
CA ALA A 626 34.84 17.16 -21.66
C ALA A 626 34.11 18.43 -22.16
N PHE A 627 32.82 18.59 -21.86
CA PHE A 627 32.00 19.70 -22.37
C PHE A 627 31.26 20.42 -21.23
N PRO A 628 31.83 21.49 -20.64
CA PRO A 628 31.24 22.20 -19.50
C PRO A 628 29.80 22.70 -19.70
N ILE A 629 29.38 22.95 -20.95
CA ILE A 629 27.99 23.31 -21.29
C ILE A 629 26.96 22.23 -20.96
N MET A 630 27.39 20.98 -20.73
CA MET A 630 26.53 19.86 -20.31
C MET A 630 26.57 19.60 -18.80
N GLN A 631 27.36 20.34 -18.02
CA GLN A 631 27.40 20.17 -16.56
C GLN A 631 26.13 20.78 -15.94
N PRO A 632 25.44 20.07 -15.03
CA PRO A 632 24.33 20.64 -14.26
C PRO A 632 24.86 21.69 -13.27
N ALA A 633 23.97 22.58 -12.82
CA ALA A 633 24.26 23.43 -11.68
C ALA A 633 24.60 22.57 -10.44
N PRO A 634 25.56 22.99 -9.59
CA PRO A 634 25.98 22.20 -8.43
C PRO A 634 24.84 22.00 -7.43
N LYS A 635 24.57 20.74 -7.04
CA LYS A 635 23.54 20.39 -6.05
C LYS A 635 23.83 21.03 -4.69
N ILE A 636 25.11 20.98 -4.30
CA ILE A 636 25.72 21.64 -3.13
C ILE A 636 27.12 22.14 -3.50
N THR A 637 27.72 22.96 -2.65
CA THR A 637 29.13 23.37 -2.75
C THR A 637 29.75 23.39 -1.36
N ASP A 638 30.93 22.78 -1.23
CA ASP A 638 31.78 22.86 -0.05
C ASP A 638 33.00 23.71 -0.43
N THR A 639 33.19 24.82 0.28
CA THR A 639 34.21 25.83 -0.02
C THR A 639 35.57 25.55 0.63
N ALA A 640 35.66 24.57 1.52
CA ALA A 640 36.90 24.20 2.21
C ALA A 640 36.97 22.67 2.45
N PRO A 641 36.88 21.86 1.39
CA PRO A 641 36.85 20.40 1.51
C PRO A 641 38.15 19.87 2.12
N LEU A 642 38.06 18.83 2.94
CA LEU A 642 39.21 18.18 3.55
C LEU A 642 39.93 17.27 2.54
N THR A 643 41.26 17.36 2.46
CA THR A 643 42.07 16.54 1.54
C THR A 643 42.45 15.17 2.09
N ARG A 644 42.10 14.87 3.35
CA ARG A 644 42.40 13.59 4.01
C ARG A 644 41.17 13.02 4.74
N PRO A 645 40.96 11.69 4.70
CA PRO A 645 39.89 11.03 5.44
C PRO A 645 40.10 11.14 6.95
N ILE A 646 39.03 10.96 7.72
CA ILE A 646 39.01 11.25 9.16
C ILE A 646 39.19 9.96 9.94
N ALA A 647 40.04 9.99 10.98
CA ALA A 647 40.50 8.81 11.73
C ALA A 647 39.45 8.26 12.72
N LEU A 648 38.23 7.96 12.24
CA LEU A 648 37.11 7.49 13.05
C LEU A 648 37.23 6.00 13.39
N HIS A 649 37.19 5.69 14.69
CA HIS A 649 37.51 4.38 15.25
C HIS A 649 36.29 3.43 15.25
N VAL A 650 35.74 3.13 14.08
CA VAL A 650 34.61 2.20 13.94
C VAL A 650 35.03 0.93 13.20
N GLN A 651 35.01 -0.21 13.90
CA GLN A 651 35.26 -1.51 13.26
C GLN A 651 34.02 -1.93 12.46
N PRO A 652 34.12 -2.11 11.13
CA PRO A 652 32.99 -2.57 10.32
C PRO A 652 32.59 -4.00 10.70
N ALA A 653 31.29 -4.30 10.66
CA ALA A 653 30.82 -5.65 10.95
C ALA A 653 31.31 -6.62 9.87
N ARG A 654 32.22 -7.55 10.26
CA ARG A 654 32.72 -8.69 9.47
C ARG A 654 32.38 -8.64 7.97
N ALA A 655 33.31 -8.14 7.16
CA ALA A 655 33.23 -8.29 5.71
C ALA A 655 32.97 -9.77 5.36
N ALA A 656 31.80 -10.06 4.80
CA ALA A 656 31.43 -11.40 4.38
C ALA A 656 32.46 -11.88 3.35
N ALA A 657 33.03 -13.06 3.56
CA ALA A 657 34.24 -13.50 2.85
C ALA A 657 34.03 -13.44 1.33
N ALA A 658 34.62 -12.42 0.69
CA ALA A 658 34.47 -12.17 -0.73
C ALA A 658 34.94 -13.41 -1.51
N TRP A 659 34.04 -13.98 -2.32
CA TRP A 659 34.40 -15.12 -3.16
C TRP A 659 35.54 -14.69 -4.10
N PRO A 660 36.64 -15.46 -4.21
CA PRO A 660 37.79 -15.06 -5.01
C PRO A 660 37.40 -15.01 -6.49
N MET A 661 37.15 -13.79 -6.97
CA MET A 661 36.75 -13.43 -8.34
C MET A 661 37.52 -14.13 -9.47
N PRO A 662 38.84 -14.43 -9.37
CA PRO A 662 39.54 -15.20 -10.40
C PRO A 662 38.87 -16.53 -10.79
N THR A 663 38.16 -17.18 -9.85
CA THR A 663 37.45 -18.46 -10.12
C THR A 663 36.27 -18.29 -11.08
N VAL A 664 35.50 -17.20 -10.93
CA VAL A 664 34.33 -16.91 -11.78
C VAL A 664 34.76 -16.44 -13.17
N SER A 665 35.79 -15.59 -13.25
CA SER A 665 36.38 -15.12 -14.50
C SER A 665 36.95 -16.26 -15.35
N ALA A 666 37.67 -17.20 -14.72
CA ALA A 666 38.16 -18.40 -15.39
C ALA A 666 37.02 -19.30 -15.92
N GLY A 667 35.94 -19.45 -15.14
CA GLY A 667 34.73 -20.17 -15.56
C GLY A 667 34.07 -19.56 -16.80
N LEU A 668 33.88 -18.24 -16.83
CA LEU A 668 33.30 -17.54 -18.00
C LEU A 668 34.18 -17.70 -19.25
N LEU A 669 35.50 -17.53 -19.13
CA LEU A 669 36.43 -17.69 -20.26
C LEU A 669 36.42 -19.11 -20.82
N ALA A 670 36.33 -20.14 -19.96
CA ALA A 670 36.18 -21.52 -20.40
C ALA A 670 34.85 -21.76 -21.15
N VAL A 671 33.75 -21.15 -20.71
CA VAL A 671 32.45 -21.24 -21.40
C VAL A 671 32.50 -20.53 -22.76
N VAL A 672 33.10 -19.34 -22.86
CA VAL A 672 33.28 -18.63 -24.14
C VAL A 672 34.13 -19.45 -25.13
N ALA A 673 35.23 -20.06 -24.66
CA ALA A 673 36.07 -20.93 -25.47
C ALA A 673 35.37 -22.24 -25.92
N LEU A 674 34.37 -22.71 -25.17
CA LEU A 674 33.52 -23.84 -25.56
C LEU A 674 32.45 -23.44 -26.58
N VAL A 675 31.81 -22.27 -26.41
CA VAL A 675 30.74 -21.78 -27.30
C VAL A 675 31.27 -21.40 -28.68
N LEU A 676 32.47 -20.83 -28.79
CA LEU A 676 33.10 -20.45 -30.06
C LEU A 676 33.61 -21.64 -30.90
N ARG A 677 33.56 -22.88 -30.38
CA ARG A 677 34.28 -24.02 -30.94
C ARG A 677 33.69 -24.73 -32.20
N PRO A 678 32.46 -24.46 -32.70
CA PRO A 678 31.94 -25.11 -33.90
C PRO A 678 31.75 -24.17 -35.13
N TRP A 679 32.63 -23.18 -35.37
CA TRP A 679 32.51 -22.28 -36.53
C TRP A 679 33.77 -22.07 -37.41
N THR A 680 34.70 -23.03 -37.41
CA THR A 680 35.87 -23.09 -38.33
C THR A 680 35.92 -24.42 -39.10
N GLY A 681 34.75 -24.94 -39.50
CA GLY A 681 34.56 -26.31 -40.00
C GLY A 681 34.45 -26.49 -41.53
N ARG A 682 34.87 -25.52 -42.35
CA ARG A 682 34.89 -25.66 -43.83
C ARG A 682 35.87 -24.66 -44.47
N TRP A 683 36.43 -25.03 -45.63
CA TRP A 683 37.64 -24.44 -46.26
C TRP A 683 38.91 -24.72 -45.43
N GLY A 684 40.07 -25.07 -45.99
CA GLY A 684 40.47 -25.40 -47.38
C GLY A 684 41.80 -26.18 -47.38
N ARG A 685 42.19 -26.83 -48.48
CA ARG A 685 43.43 -27.64 -48.57
C ARG A 685 44.65 -26.77 -48.89
N GLY A 686 45.83 -27.07 -48.32
CA GLY A 686 47.14 -26.63 -48.86
C GLY A 686 48.30 -26.64 -47.87
N ALA A 687 49.51 -26.99 -48.34
CA ALA A 687 50.82 -26.99 -47.64
C ALA A 687 50.93 -27.90 -46.37
N GLN A 688 51.91 -28.81 -46.24
CA GLN A 688 53.36 -28.62 -46.01
C GLN A 688 53.67 -27.81 -44.72
N GLY A 689 54.53 -28.27 -43.80
CA GLY A 689 55.22 -29.56 -43.68
C GLY A 689 56.33 -29.54 -42.60
N ALA A 690 56.64 -30.71 -42.00
CA ALA A 690 57.61 -30.92 -40.89
C ALA A 690 57.29 -30.23 -39.54
N GLY A 691 57.75 -30.71 -38.38
CA GLY A 691 58.33 -32.03 -38.08
C GLY A 691 59.11 -32.10 -36.74
N ARG A 692 59.06 -33.27 -36.06
CA ARG A 692 59.74 -33.60 -34.76
C ARG A 692 59.16 -32.86 -33.53
N GLY A 693 59.14 -33.39 -32.29
CA GLY A 693 59.46 -34.72 -31.72
C GLY A 693 58.49 -35.06 -30.55
N ARG A 694 58.36 -36.30 -30.03
CA ARG A 694 59.20 -36.90 -28.96
C ARG A 694 59.45 -35.91 -27.80
N VAL A 695 59.13 -36.15 -26.51
CA VAL A 695 59.08 -37.33 -25.60
C VAL A 695 58.14 -36.99 -24.40
N ALA A 696 57.68 -37.85 -23.47
CA ALA A 696 57.05 -39.19 -23.44
C ALA A 696 56.74 -39.53 -21.95
N ARG A 697 56.02 -40.65 -21.69
CA ARG A 697 55.88 -41.34 -20.37
C ARG A 697 55.09 -40.59 -19.26
N SER A 698 54.43 -41.26 -18.31
CA SER A 698 54.01 -42.68 -18.19
C SER A 698 52.97 -42.89 -17.07
N SER A 699 52.38 -44.09 -17.05
CA SER A 699 51.82 -44.80 -15.86
C SER A 699 50.59 -44.19 -15.14
N ALA A 700 49.63 -44.97 -14.64
CA ALA A 700 49.47 -46.44 -14.59
C ALA A 700 48.01 -46.88 -14.88
N ARG A 701 47.80 -48.19 -15.05
CA ARG A 701 46.47 -48.84 -15.18
C ARG A 701 46.08 -49.51 -13.86
N LEU A 702 44.78 -49.76 -13.69
CA LEU A 702 44.12 -51.03 -13.32
C LEU A 702 42.65 -50.82 -13.76
N ALA A 703 42.11 -51.55 -14.75
CA ALA A 703 41.63 -52.93 -14.68
C ALA A 703 40.56 -53.12 -13.57
N GLU A 704 39.40 -53.76 -13.75
CA GLU A 704 38.58 -54.27 -14.86
C GLU A 704 37.64 -55.29 -14.18
N THR A 705 36.31 -55.24 -14.38
CA THR A 705 35.47 -56.46 -14.27
C THR A 705 34.13 -56.31 -15.00
N GLN A 706 33.54 -57.44 -15.41
CA GLN A 706 32.35 -57.57 -16.28
C GLN A 706 31.03 -57.11 -15.61
N VAL A 707 29.89 -56.84 -16.28
CA VAL A 707 29.32 -57.17 -17.61
C VAL A 707 28.64 -58.55 -17.74
N CYS A 708 27.36 -58.65 -17.32
CA CYS A 708 26.22 -59.31 -18.01
C CYS A 708 24.94 -59.15 -17.14
N GLU A 709 23.68 -59.35 -17.58
CA GLU A 709 23.15 -59.95 -18.82
C GLU A 709 21.78 -59.33 -19.26
N GLN A 710 21.62 -59.05 -20.56
CA GLN A 710 20.45 -59.19 -21.48
C GLN A 710 18.96 -58.98 -21.03
N ARG A 711 18.18 -58.12 -21.74
CA ARG A 711 17.08 -58.39 -22.75
C ARG A 711 15.67 -58.70 -22.16
N SER A 712 14.53 -58.52 -22.84
CA SER A 712 14.16 -58.34 -24.27
C SER A 712 13.11 -57.20 -24.49
N GLU A 713 13.08 -56.47 -25.62
CA GLU A 713 12.30 -56.60 -26.90
C GLU A 713 10.77 -56.26 -26.91
N ARG A 714 10.45 -55.03 -27.39
CA ARG A 714 9.61 -54.64 -28.57
C ARG A 714 8.37 -55.50 -29.04
N PRO A 715 7.40 -54.94 -29.83
CA PRO A 715 6.64 -53.67 -29.77
C PRO A 715 5.14 -53.85 -30.25
N LEU A 716 4.52 -52.84 -30.90
CA LEU A 716 3.19 -52.81 -31.61
C LEU A 716 1.91 -52.64 -30.75
N GLY A 717 0.78 -52.08 -31.22
CA GLY A 717 0.55 -51.21 -32.40
C GLY A 717 -0.86 -51.25 -33.06
N ARG A 718 -1.58 -50.09 -33.14
CA ARG A 718 -2.87 -49.79 -33.85
C ARG A 718 -4.16 -50.44 -33.24
N ALA A 719 -5.24 -49.68 -32.96
CA ALA A 719 -6.35 -49.13 -33.80
C ALA A 719 -7.52 -50.15 -33.99
N ALA A 720 -8.81 -49.84 -34.28
CA ALA A 720 -9.52 -48.62 -34.72
C ALA A 720 -11.05 -48.69 -34.35
N VAL A 721 -11.80 -47.58 -34.11
CA VAL A 721 -12.81 -46.92 -35.01
C VAL A 721 -14.31 -47.37 -34.87
N ALA A 722 -15.25 -46.41 -35.10
CA ALA A 722 -16.70 -46.54 -35.44
C ALA A 722 -17.73 -46.92 -34.33
N THR A 723 -19.04 -46.54 -34.34
CA THR A 723 -19.88 -45.53 -35.08
C THR A 723 -21.29 -45.41 -34.46
N MET A 724 -21.97 -44.23 -34.57
CA MET A 724 -23.43 -44.00 -34.80
C MET A 724 -24.48 -44.59 -33.80
N ASP A 725 -25.74 -44.12 -33.64
CA ASP A 725 -26.54 -42.97 -34.13
C ASP A 725 -27.59 -42.59 -33.02
N ASN A 726 -27.89 -41.31 -32.75
CA ASN A 726 -29.09 -40.52 -33.15
C ASN A 726 -30.50 -41.07 -32.77
N GLU A 727 -31.32 -40.27 -32.03
CA GLU A 727 -32.74 -39.90 -32.35
C GLU A 727 -33.54 -39.23 -31.18
N LEU A 728 -34.44 -38.29 -31.56
CA LEU A 728 -35.74 -37.89 -30.96
C LEU A 728 -35.96 -37.47 -29.47
N THR A 729 -35.91 -36.15 -29.25
CA THR A 729 -36.91 -35.26 -28.58
C THR A 729 -38.04 -35.82 -27.66
N LYS A 730 -38.24 -35.21 -26.46
CA LYS A 730 -39.39 -34.30 -26.14
C LYS A 730 -39.44 -33.70 -24.71
N HIS A 731 -39.90 -32.44 -24.66
CA HIS A 731 -40.66 -31.71 -23.61
C HIS A 731 -40.25 -31.64 -22.12
N VAL A 732 -39.86 -30.41 -21.73
CA VAL A 732 -40.30 -29.61 -20.54
C VAL A 732 -41.13 -30.28 -19.44
N GLN A 733 -40.60 -30.28 -18.21
CA GLN A 733 -41.30 -29.85 -17.00
C GLN A 733 -40.29 -29.42 -15.91
N ALA A 734 -40.72 -28.64 -14.91
CA ALA A 734 -39.85 -28.06 -13.87
C ALA A 734 -40.15 -28.63 -12.48
N SER A 735 -39.11 -28.85 -11.67
CA SER A 735 -39.22 -29.30 -10.27
C SER A 735 -37.89 -29.06 -9.51
N PRO A 736 -37.87 -29.12 -8.17
CA PRO A 736 -37.04 -28.21 -7.36
C PRO A 736 -35.60 -28.66 -7.09
N ALA A 737 -34.82 -27.76 -6.50
CA ALA A 737 -33.41 -27.95 -6.15
C ALA A 737 -33.19 -29.18 -5.24
N PRO A 738 -32.13 -29.99 -5.50
CA PRO A 738 -31.85 -31.18 -4.73
C PRO A 738 -31.32 -30.85 -3.33
N ARG A 739 -31.72 -31.65 -2.33
CA ARG A 739 -31.04 -31.73 -1.04
C ARG A 739 -29.75 -32.54 -1.22
N PHE A 740 -28.66 -32.12 -0.58
CA PHE A 740 -27.37 -32.78 -0.72
C PHE A 740 -27.28 -34.04 0.15
N ASP A 741 -27.00 -35.19 -0.47
CA ASP A 741 -26.74 -36.46 0.21
C ASP A 741 -25.21 -36.63 0.39
N PRO A 742 -24.69 -36.84 1.61
CA PRO A 742 -23.25 -37.02 1.85
C PRO A 742 -22.62 -38.29 1.24
N SER A 743 -23.41 -39.23 0.69
CA SER A 743 -22.98 -40.59 0.34
C SER A 743 -22.89 -40.90 -1.17
N ALA A 744 -23.22 -39.96 -2.05
CA ALA A 744 -23.15 -40.16 -3.51
C ALA A 744 -21.69 -40.20 -4.02
N PRO A 745 -21.32 -41.12 -4.95
CA PRO A 745 -19.94 -41.30 -5.36
C PRO A 745 -19.40 -40.17 -6.24
N VAL A 746 -18.16 -39.74 -5.96
CA VAL A 746 -17.43 -38.72 -6.73
C VAL A 746 -17.13 -39.24 -8.15
N SER A 747 -17.23 -38.35 -9.14
CA SER A 747 -16.88 -38.63 -10.54
C SER A 747 -15.49 -39.25 -10.69
N SER A 748 -15.37 -40.29 -11.53
CA SER A 748 -14.16 -41.11 -11.69
C SER A 748 -13.02 -40.46 -12.50
N ALA A 749 -13.08 -39.14 -12.72
CA ALA A 749 -12.00 -38.39 -13.34
C ALA A 749 -10.82 -38.19 -12.36
N PRO A 750 -9.55 -38.28 -12.82
CA PRO A 750 -8.41 -37.94 -11.99
C PRO A 750 -8.39 -36.42 -11.68
N PRO A 751 -8.03 -36.00 -10.46
CA PRO A 751 -8.01 -34.59 -10.09
C PRO A 751 -6.98 -33.80 -10.91
N ILE A 752 -7.39 -32.62 -11.38
CA ILE A 752 -6.54 -31.73 -12.20
C ILE A 752 -5.41 -31.08 -11.39
N LEU A 753 -5.57 -30.96 -10.07
CA LEU A 753 -4.52 -30.60 -9.14
C LEU A 753 -4.53 -31.58 -7.97
N ARG A 754 -3.38 -32.17 -7.67
CA ARG A 754 -3.17 -32.99 -6.46
C ARG A 754 -1.96 -32.49 -5.69
N ILE A 755 -2.17 -32.22 -4.41
CA ILE A 755 -1.18 -31.78 -3.44
C ILE A 755 -1.08 -32.85 -2.35
N GLU A 756 0.13 -33.35 -2.09
CA GLU A 756 0.39 -34.38 -1.07
C GLU A 756 1.50 -33.88 -0.13
N LYS A 757 1.14 -33.58 1.12
CA LYS A 757 2.05 -33.12 2.19
C LYS A 757 2.94 -31.94 1.80
N LEU A 758 2.43 -31.00 1.01
CA LEU A 758 3.14 -29.79 0.60
C LEU A 758 3.57 -29.02 1.84
N THR A 759 4.88 -28.92 2.00
CA THR A 759 5.53 -28.23 3.11
C THR A 759 6.50 -27.22 2.54
N LYS A 760 6.21 -25.93 2.74
CA LYS A 760 7.07 -24.82 2.34
C LYS A 760 7.67 -24.15 3.57
N ARG A 761 9.01 -24.18 3.63
CA ARG A 761 9.79 -23.45 4.63
C ARG A 761 10.62 -22.34 3.96
N PHE A 762 10.76 -21.23 4.68
CA PHE A 762 11.64 -20.10 4.40
C PHE A 762 12.50 -19.87 5.65
N GLY A 763 13.76 -20.30 5.61
CA GLY A 763 14.58 -20.38 6.82
C GLY A 763 13.90 -21.23 7.90
N ARG A 764 13.64 -20.61 9.06
CA ARG A 764 12.93 -21.23 10.20
C ARG A 764 11.40 -21.20 10.08
N ASN A 765 10.83 -20.28 9.29
CA ASN A 765 9.37 -20.15 9.16
C ASN A 765 8.79 -21.24 8.24
N THR A 766 7.70 -21.89 8.68
CA THR A 766 6.94 -22.88 7.89
C THR A 766 5.65 -22.25 7.37
N ALA A 767 5.76 -21.51 6.26
CA ALA A 767 4.64 -20.80 5.64
C ALA A 767 3.54 -21.71 5.06
N VAL A 768 3.83 -23.00 4.83
CA VAL A 768 2.83 -24.06 4.63
C VAL A 768 3.35 -25.36 5.25
N ASP A 769 2.54 -26.07 6.04
CA ASP A 769 2.94 -27.29 6.76
C ASP A 769 2.03 -28.49 6.40
N GLN A 770 2.61 -29.48 5.72
CA GLN A 770 1.99 -30.76 5.35
C GLN A 770 0.62 -30.70 4.63
N LEU A 771 0.29 -29.57 3.98
CA LEU A 771 -0.98 -29.38 3.29
C LEU A 771 -1.18 -30.46 2.21
N SER A 772 -2.34 -31.11 2.25
CA SER A 772 -2.76 -32.11 1.27
C SER A 772 -4.15 -31.75 0.79
N LEU A 773 -4.36 -31.72 -0.53
CA LEU A 773 -5.58 -31.22 -1.16
C LEU A 773 -5.69 -31.80 -2.58
N ASP A 774 -6.88 -32.24 -2.95
CA ASP A 774 -7.25 -32.55 -4.33
C ASP A 774 -8.20 -31.47 -4.88
N VAL A 775 -8.10 -31.17 -6.17
CA VAL A 775 -9.09 -30.35 -6.88
C VAL A 775 -9.54 -31.08 -8.12
N GLN A 776 -10.85 -31.26 -8.24
CA GLN A 776 -11.49 -31.95 -9.35
C GLN A 776 -11.68 -30.99 -10.55
N PRO A 777 -11.68 -31.49 -11.80
CA PRO A 777 -11.90 -30.66 -12.98
C PRO A 777 -13.22 -29.88 -12.89
N GLY A 778 -13.19 -28.58 -13.19
CA GLY A 778 -14.35 -27.69 -13.19
C GLY A 778 -14.77 -27.13 -11.82
N ALA A 779 -14.15 -27.58 -10.73
CA ALA A 779 -14.42 -27.05 -9.39
C ALA A 779 -13.81 -25.64 -9.19
N ALA A 780 -14.47 -24.84 -8.35
CA ALA A 780 -13.94 -23.59 -7.80
C ALA A 780 -13.59 -23.78 -6.32
N VAL A 781 -12.32 -23.59 -5.97
CA VAL A 781 -11.81 -23.76 -4.60
C VAL A 781 -11.26 -22.45 -4.06
N ALA A 782 -11.85 -21.98 -2.96
CA ALA A 782 -11.37 -20.80 -2.23
C ALA A 782 -10.35 -21.20 -1.17
N LEU A 783 -9.13 -20.66 -1.28
CA LEU A 783 -8.17 -20.62 -0.18
C LEU A 783 -8.50 -19.37 0.66
N TRP A 784 -9.19 -19.54 1.79
CA TRP A 784 -9.61 -18.44 2.65
C TRP A 784 -8.77 -18.38 3.93
N GLY A 785 -8.53 -17.17 4.45
CA GLY A 785 -7.85 -16.96 5.71
C GLY A 785 -7.18 -15.59 5.81
N THR A 786 -6.67 -15.26 7.00
CA THR A 786 -6.06 -13.97 7.32
C THR A 786 -4.76 -13.72 6.54
N ASN A 787 -4.25 -12.49 6.61
CA ASN A 787 -2.99 -12.14 5.97
C ASN A 787 -1.80 -12.81 6.68
N GLY A 788 -0.99 -13.53 5.89
CA GLY A 788 0.06 -14.43 6.39
C GLY A 788 -0.34 -15.91 6.50
N ALA A 789 -1.62 -16.29 6.30
CA ALA A 789 -2.08 -17.69 6.43
C ALA A 789 -1.50 -18.71 5.42
N GLY A 790 -0.64 -18.29 4.49
CA GLY A 790 0.04 -19.16 3.51
C GLY A 790 -0.55 -19.14 2.09
N LYS A 791 -1.71 -18.52 1.87
CA LYS A 791 -2.49 -18.53 0.60
C LYS A 791 -1.62 -18.34 -0.67
N THR A 792 -0.97 -17.18 -0.77
CA THR A 792 -0.01 -16.80 -1.83
C THR A 792 1.20 -17.74 -1.93
N THR A 793 1.66 -18.28 -0.81
CA THR A 793 2.80 -19.22 -0.79
C THR A 793 2.43 -20.56 -1.43
N ILE A 794 1.21 -21.06 -1.20
CA ILE A 794 0.68 -22.25 -1.86
C ILE A 794 0.68 -22.04 -3.38
N ILE A 795 0.07 -20.96 -3.85
CA ILE A 795 -0.04 -20.63 -5.28
C ILE A 795 1.37 -20.52 -5.94
N LYS A 796 2.32 -19.83 -5.29
CA LYS A 796 3.71 -19.73 -5.79
C LYS A 796 4.45 -21.08 -5.77
N CYS A 797 4.10 -22.03 -4.90
CA CYS A 797 4.58 -23.42 -4.97
C CYS A 797 3.95 -24.20 -6.13
N LEU A 798 2.64 -24.05 -6.40
CA LEU A 798 1.96 -24.71 -7.53
C LEU A 798 2.52 -24.29 -8.90
N LEU A 799 2.93 -23.02 -9.02
CA LEU A 799 3.60 -22.49 -10.21
C LEU A 799 5.06 -22.99 -10.35
N GLY A 800 5.63 -23.59 -9.31
CA GLY A 800 7.04 -23.96 -9.24
C GLY A 800 7.99 -22.77 -9.09
N LEU A 801 7.49 -21.61 -8.62
CA LEU A 801 8.31 -20.42 -8.29
C LEU A 801 8.98 -20.56 -6.91
N HIS A 802 8.51 -21.49 -6.08
CA HIS A 802 9.06 -21.77 -4.76
C HIS A 802 9.33 -23.28 -4.58
N SER A 803 10.48 -23.60 -3.98
CA SER A 803 10.89 -24.97 -3.65
C SER A 803 10.13 -25.51 -2.43
N PHE A 804 9.52 -26.70 -2.56
CA PHE A 804 8.68 -27.35 -1.53
C PHE A 804 9.06 -28.83 -1.31
N ARG A 805 8.79 -29.33 -0.09
CA ARG A 805 8.72 -30.77 0.23
C ARG A 805 7.29 -31.27 0.04
N GLY A 806 7.10 -32.59 -0.08
CA GLY A 806 5.83 -33.21 -0.50
C GLY A 806 5.81 -33.54 -2.00
N CYS A 807 4.62 -33.71 -2.58
CA CYS A 807 4.38 -33.90 -4.01
C CYS A 807 3.30 -32.92 -4.49
N VAL A 808 3.43 -32.43 -5.73
CA VAL A 808 2.40 -31.62 -6.40
C VAL A 808 2.33 -32.05 -7.85
N ARG A 809 1.13 -32.42 -8.30
CA ARG A 809 0.85 -32.76 -9.69
C ARG A 809 -0.24 -31.85 -10.27
N ILE A 810 -0.04 -31.41 -11.51
CA ILE A 810 -1.05 -30.69 -12.30
C ILE A 810 -1.33 -31.52 -13.55
N GLY A 811 -2.54 -32.09 -13.61
CA GLY A 811 -2.84 -33.26 -14.43
C GLY A 811 -1.81 -34.36 -14.18
N ASN A 812 -1.25 -34.90 -15.26
CA ASN A 812 -0.28 -35.99 -15.18
C ASN A 812 1.17 -35.55 -14.85
N PHE A 813 1.46 -34.25 -14.70
CA PHE A 813 2.82 -33.69 -14.59
C PHE A 813 3.21 -33.33 -13.14
N ASP A 814 4.39 -33.74 -12.64
CA ASP A 814 4.95 -33.26 -11.35
C ASP A 814 5.52 -31.85 -11.53
N VAL A 815 5.15 -30.91 -10.65
CA VAL A 815 5.50 -29.48 -10.80
C VAL A 815 7.03 -29.21 -10.77
N ARG A 816 7.82 -30.08 -10.15
CA ARG A 816 9.30 -29.94 -10.06
C ARG A 816 10.01 -30.65 -11.22
N ARG A 817 9.56 -31.85 -11.59
CA ARG A 817 10.16 -32.64 -12.69
C ARG A 817 9.75 -32.11 -14.06
N ASP A 818 8.45 -31.83 -14.21
CA ASP A 818 7.78 -31.55 -15.47
C ASP A 818 7.30 -30.08 -15.55
N GLY A 819 7.89 -29.17 -14.77
CA GLY A 819 7.34 -27.84 -14.48
C GLY A 819 6.99 -26.96 -15.70
N LYS A 820 7.63 -27.17 -16.85
CA LYS A 820 7.27 -26.48 -18.11
C LYS A 820 6.00 -27.06 -18.76
N ALA A 821 5.72 -28.35 -18.59
CA ALA A 821 4.47 -28.98 -18.99
C ALA A 821 3.35 -28.67 -17.99
N ALA A 822 3.61 -28.75 -16.69
CA ALA A 822 2.66 -28.36 -15.65
C ALA A 822 2.18 -26.90 -15.83
N ARG A 823 3.09 -25.94 -15.99
CA ARG A 823 2.73 -24.51 -16.24
C ARG A 823 1.98 -24.26 -17.54
N ARG A 824 2.01 -25.16 -18.54
CA ARG A 824 1.18 -25.02 -19.76
C ARG A 824 -0.30 -25.31 -19.51
N LEU A 825 -0.64 -25.99 -18.42
CA LEU A 825 -2.02 -26.24 -18.00
C LEU A 825 -2.59 -25.14 -17.09
N VAL A 826 -1.81 -24.08 -16.80
CA VAL A 826 -2.12 -23.08 -15.78
C VAL A 826 -2.20 -21.67 -16.36
N GLY A 827 -3.34 -21.02 -16.17
CA GLY A 827 -3.46 -19.56 -16.19
C GLY A 827 -3.17 -19.01 -14.80
N TYR A 828 -2.45 -17.90 -14.70
CA TYR A 828 -2.12 -17.24 -13.42
C TYR A 828 -2.45 -15.76 -13.45
N VAL A 829 -3.11 -15.27 -12.39
CA VAL A 829 -3.27 -13.85 -12.08
C VAL A 829 -2.63 -13.59 -10.72
N SER A 830 -1.70 -12.63 -10.66
CA SER A 830 -1.02 -12.19 -9.45
C SER A 830 -1.78 -11.10 -8.70
N GLN A 831 -1.52 -11.01 -7.39
CA GLN A 831 -2.07 -9.99 -6.48
C GLN A 831 -1.62 -8.56 -6.87
N GLU A 832 -0.33 -8.42 -7.20
CA GLU A 832 0.24 -7.22 -7.82
C GLU A 832 0.29 -7.40 -9.35
N LEU A 833 -0.13 -6.39 -10.11
CA LEU A 833 -0.14 -6.41 -11.57
C LEU A 833 0.97 -5.54 -12.14
N ALA A 834 1.96 -6.17 -12.78
CA ALA A 834 3.03 -5.48 -13.49
C ALA A 834 2.79 -5.55 -15.01
N PHE A 835 2.55 -4.39 -15.62
CA PHE A 835 2.45 -4.20 -17.07
C PHE A 835 3.27 -2.97 -17.50
N TYR A 836 3.59 -2.89 -18.79
CA TYR A 836 4.17 -1.68 -19.39
C TYR A 836 3.03 -0.76 -19.82
N ASP A 837 2.87 0.37 -19.14
CA ASP A 837 1.71 1.26 -19.32
C ASP A 837 1.69 1.96 -20.69
N GLU A 838 2.81 2.00 -21.41
CA GLU A 838 2.95 2.57 -22.75
C GLU A 838 2.44 1.65 -23.88
N LEU A 839 2.39 0.33 -23.65
CA LEU A 839 1.91 -0.65 -24.62
C LEU A 839 0.39 -0.61 -24.75
N THR A 840 -0.14 -0.99 -25.92
CA THR A 840 -1.59 -1.18 -26.05
C THR A 840 -2.05 -2.47 -25.35
N THR A 841 -3.34 -2.56 -25.03
CA THR A 841 -4.01 -3.78 -24.55
C THR A 841 -3.75 -4.96 -25.52
N THR A 842 -3.78 -4.71 -26.83
CA THR A 842 -3.47 -5.70 -27.88
C THR A 842 -2.00 -6.10 -27.88
N ASP A 843 -1.08 -5.14 -27.82
CA ASP A 843 0.36 -5.42 -27.89
C ASP A 843 0.87 -6.12 -26.63
N THR A 844 0.26 -5.82 -25.47
CA THR A 844 0.50 -6.53 -24.21
C THR A 844 0.13 -8.01 -24.35
N LEU A 845 -1.07 -8.32 -24.85
CA LEU A 845 -1.45 -9.72 -25.12
C LEU A 845 -0.59 -10.38 -26.19
N ARG A 846 -0.27 -9.67 -27.27
CA ARG A 846 0.59 -10.16 -28.36
C ARG A 846 2.01 -10.48 -27.87
N PHE A 847 2.54 -9.67 -26.95
CA PHE A 847 3.81 -9.92 -26.24
C PHE A 847 3.72 -11.18 -25.37
N PHE A 848 2.73 -11.28 -24.48
CA PHE A 848 2.57 -12.46 -23.63
C PHE A 848 2.24 -13.75 -24.41
N ALA A 849 1.54 -13.66 -25.54
CA ALA A 849 1.26 -14.80 -26.42
C ALA A 849 2.54 -15.34 -27.07
N ARG A 850 3.38 -14.43 -27.59
CA ARG A 850 4.72 -14.78 -28.11
C ARG A 850 5.60 -15.39 -27.02
N LEU A 851 5.59 -14.84 -25.81
CA LEU A 851 6.36 -15.35 -24.66
C LEU A 851 5.89 -16.73 -24.18
N LYS A 852 4.56 -16.99 -24.21
CA LYS A 852 3.97 -18.31 -23.95
C LYS A 852 4.19 -19.31 -25.09
N GLY A 853 4.51 -18.84 -26.30
CA GLY A 853 4.62 -19.66 -27.51
C GLY A 853 3.28 -20.16 -28.03
N CYS A 854 2.20 -19.39 -27.85
CA CYS A 854 0.87 -19.66 -28.39
C CYS A 854 0.51 -18.66 -29.50
N ASP A 855 -0.63 -18.86 -30.18
CA ASP A 855 -1.00 -17.98 -31.29
C ASP A 855 -1.16 -16.52 -30.87
N ALA A 856 -0.35 -15.66 -31.49
CA ALA A 856 -0.30 -14.22 -31.31
C ALA A 856 -0.95 -13.45 -32.48
N SER A 857 -1.72 -14.15 -33.33
CA SER A 857 -2.58 -13.53 -34.34
C SER A 857 -3.54 -12.52 -33.70
N THR A 858 -3.91 -11.49 -34.47
CA THR A 858 -4.90 -10.51 -34.01
C THR A 858 -6.25 -11.17 -33.69
N ALA A 859 -6.62 -12.26 -34.37
CA ALA A 859 -7.83 -13.03 -34.07
C ALA A 859 -7.77 -13.71 -32.69
N SER A 860 -6.68 -14.41 -32.37
CA SER A 860 -6.45 -15.02 -31.05
C SER A 860 -6.43 -13.99 -29.92
N VAL A 861 -5.69 -12.90 -30.12
CA VAL A 861 -5.61 -11.79 -29.16
C VAL A 861 -6.99 -11.14 -28.95
N HIS A 862 -7.73 -10.85 -30.01
CA HIS A 862 -9.07 -10.25 -29.91
C HIS A 862 -10.07 -11.21 -29.25
N ALA A 863 -9.99 -12.52 -29.51
CA ALA A 863 -10.83 -13.51 -28.84
C ALA A 863 -10.56 -13.57 -27.32
N ALA A 864 -9.29 -13.48 -26.90
CA ALA A 864 -8.93 -13.39 -25.49
C ALA A 864 -9.41 -12.09 -24.82
N LEU A 865 -9.37 -10.95 -25.52
CA LEU A 865 -9.96 -9.69 -25.02
C LEU A 865 -11.50 -9.73 -24.97
N ALA A 866 -12.15 -10.35 -25.95
CA ALA A 866 -13.60 -10.49 -25.97
C ALA A 866 -14.12 -11.33 -24.78
N ARG A 867 -13.43 -12.43 -24.46
CA ARG A 867 -13.73 -13.30 -23.30
C ARG A 867 -13.72 -12.60 -21.94
N VAL A 868 -13.05 -11.45 -21.81
CA VAL A 868 -13.01 -10.64 -20.57
C VAL A 868 -13.73 -9.29 -20.71
N GLY A 869 -14.39 -9.02 -21.83
CA GLY A 869 -15.05 -7.73 -22.08
C GLY A 869 -14.10 -6.54 -22.24
N LEU A 870 -12.94 -6.73 -22.89
CA LEU A 870 -11.95 -5.68 -23.18
C LEU A 870 -11.72 -5.44 -24.69
N ILE A 871 -12.48 -6.08 -25.58
CA ILE A 871 -12.28 -5.96 -27.03
C ILE A 871 -12.43 -4.50 -27.54
N GLU A 872 -13.36 -3.73 -26.97
CA GLU A 872 -13.55 -2.29 -27.25
C GLU A 872 -12.41 -1.40 -26.73
N HIS A 873 -11.45 -1.99 -26.02
CA HIS A 873 -10.27 -1.31 -25.45
C HIS A 873 -8.96 -1.89 -25.98
N ALA A 874 -9.03 -2.73 -27.02
CA ALA A 874 -7.89 -3.34 -27.69
C ALA A 874 -6.79 -2.33 -28.08
N ALA A 875 -7.17 -1.13 -28.52
CA ALA A 875 -6.24 -0.08 -28.96
C ALA A 875 -5.80 0.91 -27.86
N LYS A 876 -6.43 0.90 -26.67
CA LYS A 876 -6.01 1.75 -25.54
C LYS A 876 -4.64 1.33 -25.03
N ARG A 877 -3.89 2.27 -24.46
CA ARG A 877 -2.67 1.98 -23.69
C ARG A 877 -3.01 1.37 -22.32
N VAL A 878 -2.12 0.56 -21.75
CA VAL A 878 -2.38 -0.05 -20.44
C VAL A 878 -2.46 0.99 -19.33
N GLY A 879 -1.74 2.12 -19.44
CA GLY A 879 -1.88 3.27 -18.54
C GLY A 879 -3.28 3.92 -18.56
N GLU A 880 -4.05 3.74 -19.64
CA GLU A 880 -5.41 4.28 -19.82
C GLU A 880 -6.52 3.31 -19.32
N LEU A 881 -6.12 2.17 -18.74
CA LEU A 881 -7.01 1.16 -18.17
C LEU A 881 -7.17 1.38 -16.66
N SER A 882 -8.41 1.42 -16.18
CA SER A 882 -8.68 1.45 -14.73
C SER A 882 -8.23 0.16 -14.05
N GLY A 883 -8.09 0.14 -12.73
CA GLY A 883 -7.66 -1.06 -11.97
C GLY A 883 -8.45 -2.32 -12.33
N GLY A 884 -9.78 -2.23 -12.45
CA GLY A 884 -10.64 -3.34 -12.89
C GLY A 884 -10.43 -3.77 -14.35
N MET A 885 -10.01 -2.85 -15.23
CA MET A 885 -9.63 -3.16 -16.60
C MET A 885 -8.23 -3.80 -16.65
N LYS A 886 -7.26 -3.35 -15.83
CA LYS A 886 -5.96 -4.03 -15.67
C LYS A 886 -6.15 -5.45 -15.08
N GLN A 887 -7.08 -5.65 -14.15
CA GLN A 887 -7.44 -6.98 -13.62
C GLN A 887 -8.03 -7.92 -14.68
N ARG A 888 -8.94 -7.41 -15.54
CA ARG A 888 -9.46 -8.16 -16.70
C ARG A 888 -8.38 -8.43 -17.75
N LEU A 889 -7.43 -7.51 -17.94
CA LEU A 889 -6.27 -7.72 -18.82
C LEU A 889 -5.37 -8.84 -18.29
N ALA A 890 -5.12 -8.88 -16.98
CA ALA A 890 -4.40 -10.00 -16.34
C ALA A 890 -5.13 -11.34 -16.51
N LEU A 891 -6.46 -11.36 -16.37
CA LEU A 891 -7.27 -12.55 -16.66
C LEU A 891 -7.19 -12.97 -18.14
N ALA A 892 -7.16 -12.02 -19.09
CA ALA A 892 -6.97 -12.34 -20.51
C ALA A 892 -5.56 -12.90 -20.78
N VAL A 893 -4.51 -12.34 -20.16
CA VAL A 893 -3.14 -12.87 -20.23
C VAL A 893 -3.06 -14.27 -19.60
N ALA A 894 -3.77 -14.52 -18.50
CA ALA A 894 -3.89 -15.85 -17.90
C ALA A 894 -4.52 -16.86 -18.87
N LEU A 895 -5.61 -16.47 -19.53
CA LEU A 895 -6.38 -17.27 -20.50
C LEU A 895 -5.67 -17.52 -21.85
N LEU A 896 -4.55 -16.83 -22.16
CA LEU A 896 -3.73 -17.16 -23.33
C LEU A 896 -3.24 -18.62 -23.28
N ALA A 897 -3.39 -19.34 -24.39
CA ALA A 897 -3.25 -20.80 -24.53
C ALA A 897 -4.39 -21.66 -23.90
N ASP A 898 -5.52 -21.05 -23.55
CA ASP A 898 -6.75 -21.68 -23.06
C ASP A 898 -6.59 -22.71 -21.91
N PRO A 899 -5.80 -22.44 -20.87
CA PRO A 899 -5.49 -23.41 -19.81
C PRO A 899 -6.76 -23.94 -19.11
N PRO A 900 -6.77 -25.22 -18.69
CA PRO A 900 -7.90 -25.82 -17.96
C PRO A 900 -7.93 -25.51 -16.45
N LEU A 901 -6.81 -25.05 -15.87
CA LEU A 901 -6.71 -24.62 -14.46
C LEU A 901 -6.32 -23.14 -14.39
N LEU A 902 -7.05 -22.37 -13.59
CA LEU A 902 -6.75 -20.98 -13.26
C LEU A 902 -6.34 -20.87 -11.78
N LEU A 903 -5.17 -20.29 -11.52
CA LEU A 903 -4.70 -19.92 -10.19
C LEU A 903 -4.77 -18.40 -10.05
N LEU A 904 -5.45 -17.88 -9.02
CA LEU A 904 -5.73 -16.46 -8.88
C LEU A 904 -5.37 -15.99 -7.46
N ASP A 905 -4.42 -15.05 -7.33
CA ASP A 905 -3.93 -14.60 -6.02
C ASP A 905 -4.58 -13.25 -5.64
N GLU A 906 -5.45 -13.27 -4.62
CA GLU A 906 -6.34 -12.17 -4.17
C GLU A 906 -6.86 -11.28 -5.32
N PRO A 907 -7.53 -11.86 -6.34
CA PRO A 907 -7.75 -11.23 -7.65
C PRO A 907 -8.82 -10.12 -7.65
N THR A 908 -9.26 -9.69 -6.48
CA THR A 908 -10.35 -8.76 -6.20
C THR A 908 -9.98 -7.68 -5.19
N SER A 909 -8.77 -7.71 -4.61
CA SER A 909 -8.30 -6.78 -3.57
C SER A 909 -8.43 -5.32 -4.01
N ASN A 910 -7.94 -5.03 -5.22
CA ASN A 910 -7.88 -3.68 -5.79
C ASN A 910 -9.16 -3.27 -6.54
N LEU A 911 -10.31 -3.91 -6.28
CA LEU A 911 -11.57 -3.71 -6.99
C LEU A 911 -12.69 -3.15 -6.10
N ASP A 912 -13.40 -2.14 -6.61
CA ASP A 912 -14.64 -1.64 -6.02
C ASP A 912 -15.76 -2.70 -6.04
N ALA A 913 -16.82 -2.50 -5.24
CA ALA A 913 -17.91 -3.47 -5.09
C ALA A 913 -18.73 -3.76 -6.38
N ARG A 914 -18.62 -2.96 -7.44
CA ARG A 914 -19.22 -3.23 -8.77
C ARG A 914 -18.22 -3.95 -9.68
N ALA A 915 -16.99 -3.45 -9.80
CA ALA A 915 -15.94 -4.11 -10.60
C ALA A 915 -15.65 -5.53 -10.08
N ARG A 916 -15.64 -5.72 -8.76
CA ARG A 916 -15.49 -7.00 -8.06
C ARG A 916 -16.59 -8.00 -8.42
N ARG A 917 -17.86 -7.60 -8.34
CA ARG A 917 -19.00 -8.46 -8.74
C ARG A 917 -18.90 -8.85 -10.22
N GLN A 918 -18.63 -7.89 -11.11
CA GLN A 918 -18.44 -8.19 -12.54
C GLN A 918 -17.24 -9.10 -12.82
N PHE A 919 -16.17 -9.01 -12.02
CA PHE A 919 -15.02 -9.92 -12.14
C PHE A 919 -15.36 -11.33 -11.64
N LEU A 920 -16.09 -11.45 -10.52
CA LEU A 920 -16.60 -12.73 -10.03
C LEU A 920 -17.61 -13.37 -11.00
N GLU A 921 -18.46 -12.58 -11.67
CA GLU A 921 -19.34 -13.04 -12.75
C GLU A 921 -18.55 -13.58 -13.95
N LEU A 922 -17.46 -12.92 -14.36
CA LEU A 922 -16.55 -13.44 -15.39
C LEU A 922 -15.87 -14.75 -14.94
N LEU A 923 -15.42 -14.85 -13.69
CA LEU A 923 -14.86 -16.10 -13.15
C LEU A 923 -15.90 -17.23 -13.09
N ARG A 924 -17.16 -16.92 -12.75
CA ARG A 924 -18.25 -17.89 -12.72
C ARG A 924 -18.60 -18.36 -14.14
N GLY A 925 -18.64 -17.47 -15.13
CA GLY A 925 -18.79 -17.84 -16.54
C GLY A 925 -17.65 -18.70 -17.07
N LEU A 926 -16.41 -18.46 -16.63
CA LEU A 926 -15.27 -19.31 -16.96
C LEU A 926 -15.39 -20.71 -16.31
N LYS A 927 -15.81 -20.78 -15.04
CA LYS A 927 -16.13 -22.04 -14.34
C LYS A 927 -17.25 -22.81 -15.05
N GLU A 928 -18.35 -22.14 -15.38
CA GLU A 928 -19.48 -22.66 -16.16
C GLU A 928 -19.03 -23.18 -17.55
N SER A 929 -18.00 -22.57 -18.16
CA SER A 929 -17.36 -23.06 -19.39
C SER A 929 -16.38 -24.23 -19.20
N GLY A 930 -16.34 -24.84 -18.00
CA GLY A 930 -15.52 -26.01 -17.67
C GLY A 930 -14.09 -25.71 -17.19
N LYS A 931 -13.76 -24.46 -16.85
CA LYS A 931 -12.45 -24.13 -16.26
C LYS A 931 -12.44 -24.43 -14.76
N THR A 932 -11.33 -25.00 -14.28
CA THR A 932 -11.10 -25.19 -12.84
C THR A 932 -10.50 -23.92 -12.26
N VAL A 933 -10.95 -23.47 -11.09
CA VAL A 933 -10.49 -22.22 -10.47
C VAL A 933 -10.00 -22.49 -9.05
N VAL A 934 -8.78 -22.07 -8.73
CA VAL A 934 -8.28 -22.03 -7.34
C VAL A 934 -7.87 -20.59 -7.05
N TYR A 935 -8.50 -19.97 -6.07
CA TYR A 935 -8.30 -18.55 -5.77
C TYR A 935 -8.06 -18.29 -4.28
N SER A 936 -7.18 -17.36 -3.95
CA SER A 936 -7.04 -16.86 -2.59
C SER A 936 -7.95 -15.66 -2.34
N THR A 937 -8.53 -15.59 -1.14
CA THR A 937 -9.32 -14.43 -0.67
C THR A 937 -9.32 -14.39 0.86
N HIS A 938 -9.82 -13.29 1.42
CA HIS A 938 -10.18 -13.15 2.84
C HIS A 938 -11.66 -12.72 3.02
N ARG A 939 -12.43 -12.60 1.94
CA ARG A 939 -13.78 -11.98 1.94
C ARG A 939 -14.88 -13.03 1.77
N ALA A 940 -15.72 -13.22 2.80
CA ALA A 940 -16.74 -14.28 2.84
C ALA A 940 -17.79 -14.21 1.70
N GLU A 941 -18.10 -13.00 1.22
CA GLU A 941 -18.96 -12.77 0.05
C GLU A 941 -18.45 -13.50 -1.21
N GLU A 942 -17.13 -13.53 -1.41
CA GLU A 942 -16.49 -14.08 -2.61
C GLU A 942 -16.42 -15.60 -2.58
N VAL A 943 -16.27 -16.17 -1.39
CA VAL A 943 -16.41 -17.62 -1.16
C VAL A 943 -17.85 -18.02 -1.44
N SER A 944 -18.82 -17.29 -0.89
CA SER A 944 -20.26 -17.58 -1.02
C SER A 944 -20.79 -17.44 -2.46
N PHE A 945 -20.15 -16.64 -3.31
CA PHE A 945 -20.60 -16.40 -4.69
C PHE A 945 -20.02 -17.37 -5.73
N LEU A 946 -18.79 -17.87 -5.53
CA LEU A 946 -18.02 -18.56 -6.58
C LEU A 946 -17.56 -19.98 -6.20
N ALA A 947 -17.21 -20.24 -4.94
CA ALA A 947 -16.60 -21.51 -4.54
C ALA A 947 -17.61 -22.66 -4.42
N ASP A 948 -17.16 -23.86 -4.75
CA ASP A 948 -17.82 -25.13 -4.37
C ASP A 948 -17.23 -25.69 -3.07
N ARG A 949 -15.92 -25.45 -2.87
CA ARG A 949 -15.12 -25.92 -1.73
C ARG A 949 -14.34 -24.77 -1.11
N LEU A 950 -14.49 -24.61 0.19
CA LEU A 950 -13.77 -23.68 1.04
C LEU A 950 -12.65 -24.44 1.76
N VAL A 951 -11.40 -23.99 1.60
CA VAL A 951 -10.24 -24.45 2.35
C VAL A 951 -9.79 -23.29 3.25
N MET A 952 -10.14 -23.39 4.53
CA MET A 952 -9.79 -22.42 5.56
C MET A 952 -8.36 -22.67 6.04
N LEU A 953 -7.53 -21.64 5.93
CA LEU A 953 -6.11 -21.67 6.24
C LEU A 953 -5.79 -20.77 7.45
N GLU A 954 -5.04 -21.31 8.39
CA GLU A 954 -4.47 -20.56 9.53
C GLU A 954 -3.04 -21.05 9.78
N ARG A 955 -2.12 -20.12 10.08
CA ARG A 955 -0.69 -20.40 10.37
C ARG A 955 -0.04 -21.44 9.42
N GLY A 956 -0.42 -21.45 8.14
CA GLY A 956 0.12 -22.35 7.11
C GLY A 956 -0.47 -23.76 7.06
N ARG A 957 -1.55 -24.06 7.81
CA ARG A 957 -2.26 -25.34 7.83
C ARG A 957 -3.71 -25.17 7.40
N VAL A 958 -4.32 -26.27 6.92
CA VAL A 958 -5.77 -26.35 6.74
C VAL A 958 -6.41 -26.58 8.11
N VAL A 959 -7.22 -25.64 8.56
CA VAL A 959 -8.04 -25.76 9.79
C VAL A 959 -9.38 -26.41 9.48
N GLN A 960 -9.96 -26.07 8.31
CA GLN A 960 -11.27 -26.55 7.90
C GLN A 960 -11.35 -26.67 6.38
N ASP A 961 -12.06 -27.69 5.91
CA ASP A 961 -12.26 -27.99 4.50
C ASP A 961 -13.72 -28.47 4.32
N GLY A 962 -14.48 -27.82 3.44
CA GLY A 962 -15.92 -28.06 3.35
C GLY A 962 -16.69 -27.06 2.48
N PRO A 963 -18.03 -26.96 2.62
CA PRO A 963 -18.85 -26.08 1.80
C PRO A 963 -18.77 -24.60 2.25
N PRO A 964 -18.97 -23.62 1.34
CA PRO A 964 -18.96 -22.18 1.64
C PRO A 964 -19.82 -21.73 2.83
N ALA A 965 -20.96 -22.40 3.06
CA ALA A 965 -21.94 -22.05 4.11
C ALA A 965 -21.36 -22.04 5.53
N LEU A 966 -20.21 -22.70 5.73
CA LEU A 966 -19.52 -22.82 7.01
C LEU A 966 -19.10 -21.46 7.60
N LEU A 967 -18.74 -20.48 6.75
CA LEU A 967 -18.32 -19.14 7.22
C LEU A 967 -19.44 -18.38 7.96
N ASN A 968 -20.70 -18.64 7.64
CA ASN A 968 -21.84 -17.91 8.19
C ASN A 968 -22.16 -18.30 9.65
N GLN A 969 -21.51 -19.32 10.20
CA GLN A 969 -21.79 -19.87 11.53
C GLN A 969 -20.94 -19.22 12.65
N LEU A 970 -20.09 -18.24 12.34
CA LEU A 970 -18.99 -17.80 13.21
C LEU A 970 -19.02 -16.33 13.67
N ALA A 971 -20.08 -15.54 13.39
CA ALA A 971 -19.99 -14.07 13.44
C ALA A 971 -21.25 -13.32 13.96
N ALA A 972 -21.63 -13.44 15.25
CA ALA A 972 -22.84 -12.78 15.78
C ALA A 972 -22.91 -12.52 17.32
N ALA A 973 -22.33 -11.44 17.85
CA ALA A 973 -22.47 -11.05 19.28
C ALA A 973 -22.33 -9.53 19.61
N VAL A 974 -23.21 -9.03 20.51
CA VAL A 974 -23.14 -7.83 21.42
C VAL A 974 -22.86 -6.41 20.84
N THR A 975 -23.12 -5.35 21.62
CA THR A 975 -22.87 -3.91 21.35
C THR A 975 -22.86 -3.06 22.65
N PHE A 976 -22.28 -1.85 22.63
CA PHE A 976 -22.28 -0.83 23.68
C PHE A 976 -22.89 0.53 23.21
N VAL A 977 -23.26 1.40 24.15
CA VAL A 977 -23.72 2.79 23.97
C VAL A 977 -22.86 3.73 24.83
N ARG A 978 -22.30 4.78 24.25
CA ARG A 978 -21.46 5.78 24.92
C ARG A 978 -22.13 7.14 24.91
N ILE A 979 -22.20 7.82 26.05
CA ILE A 979 -22.98 9.06 26.23
C ILE A 979 -22.07 10.16 26.80
N PRO A 980 -21.52 11.06 25.96
CA PRO A 980 -20.71 12.20 26.40
C PRO A 980 -21.50 13.15 27.30
N LEU A 981 -20.95 13.51 28.46
CA LEU A 981 -21.58 14.43 29.42
C LEU A 981 -20.52 15.25 30.18
N THR A 982 -20.92 16.44 30.61
CA THR A 982 -20.09 17.31 31.47
C THR A 982 -19.79 16.65 32.82
N GLU A 983 -18.69 17.05 33.46
CA GLU A 983 -18.24 16.50 34.74
C GLU A 983 -19.31 16.58 35.84
N SER A 984 -20.06 17.68 35.90
CA SER A 984 -21.17 17.87 36.84
C SER A 984 -22.39 16.97 36.60
N LEU A 985 -22.54 16.39 35.40
CA LEU A 985 -23.68 15.54 35.04
C LEU A 985 -23.32 14.05 34.96
N ARG A 986 -22.05 13.68 34.77
CA ARG A 986 -21.62 12.28 34.59
C ARG A 986 -22.04 11.36 35.74
N GLU A 987 -21.78 11.73 37.00
CA GLU A 987 -22.16 10.92 38.16
C GLU A 987 -23.68 10.79 38.30
N GLN A 988 -24.41 11.91 38.13
CA GLN A 988 -25.88 11.95 38.21
C GLN A 988 -26.53 11.09 37.12
N ALA A 989 -25.95 11.07 35.91
CA ALA A 989 -26.39 10.28 34.78
C ALA A 989 -26.10 8.78 34.95
N CYS A 990 -24.90 8.42 35.41
CA CYS A 990 -24.58 7.03 35.75
C CYS A 990 -25.52 6.52 36.84
N GLY A 991 -25.70 7.29 37.91
CA GLY A 991 -26.65 6.97 38.99
C GLY A 991 -28.12 6.94 38.56
N ALA A 992 -28.51 7.63 37.48
CA ALA A 992 -29.85 7.50 36.87
C ALA A 992 -29.98 6.21 36.05
N LEU A 993 -28.98 5.89 35.22
CA LEU A 993 -28.95 4.69 34.37
C LEU A 993 -28.92 3.39 35.19
N THR A 994 -28.09 3.32 36.24
CA THR A 994 -28.06 2.16 37.14
C THR A 994 -29.40 1.98 37.87
N ARG A 995 -30.06 3.06 38.30
CA ARG A 995 -31.42 3.01 38.88
C ARG A 995 -32.51 2.60 37.86
N ALA A 996 -32.28 2.84 36.57
CA ALA A 996 -33.13 2.38 35.48
C ALA A 996 -32.80 0.93 35.01
N GLY A 997 -31.87 0.24 35.67
CA GLY A 997 -31.52 -1.15 35.38
C GLY A 997 -30.57 -1.35 34.20
N PHE A 998 -29.82 -0.33 33.80
CA PHE A 998 -28.76 -0.45 32.78
C PHE A 998 -27.39 -0.67 33.42
N ASP A 999 -26.60 -1.55 32.80
CA ASP A 999 -25.19 -1.77 33.11
C ASP A 999 -24.37 -0.57 32.59
N ALA A 1000 -24.11 0.39 33.48
CA ALA A 1000 -23.57 1.70 33.17
C ALA A 1000 -22.33 2.01 34.02
N SER A 1001 -21.29 2.54 33.38
CA SER A 1001 -19.98 2.84 33.98
C SER A 1001 -19.51 4.25 33.63
N LEU A 1002 -18.59 4.79 34.44
CA LEU A 1002 -18.01 6.11 34.24
C LEU A 1002 -16.70 6.03 33.47
N ASN A 1003 -16.56 6.89 32.45
CA ASN A 1003 -15.33 7.16 31.73
C ASN A 1003 -14.93 8.64 31.95
N HIS A 1004 -13.68 9.01 31.67
CA HIS A 1004 -13.15 10.36 31.84
C HIS A 1004 -13.91 11.45 31.05
N THR A 1005 -14.69 11.07 30.02
CA THR A 1005 -15.45 12.00 29.15
C THR A 1005 -16.93 11.62 28.93
N ALA A 1006 -17.38 10.46 29.42
CA ALA A 1006 -18.70 9.91 29.08
C ALA A 1006 -19.23 8.94 30.15
N VAL A 1007 -20.52 8.60 30.06
CA VAL A 1007 -21.11 7.41 30.70
C VAL A 1007 -21.24 6.32 29.63
N LEU A 1008 -20.79 5.10 29.92
CA LEU A 1008 -20.73 3.99 28.96
C LEU A 1008 -21.64 2.84 29.42
N VAL A 1009 -22.50 2.35 28.51
CA VAL A 1009 -23.66 1.52 28.83
C VAL A 1009 -23.74 0.29 27.92
N ARG A 1010 -23.68 -0.93 28.48
CA ARG A 1010 -23.74 -2.17 27.69
C ARG A 1010 -25.18 -2.50 27.32
N VAL A 1011 -25.47 -2.82 26.05
CA VAL A 1011 -26.84 -3.09 25.58
C VAL A 1011 -26.93 -4.22 24.55
N PRO A 1012 -27.91 -5.14 24.67
CA PRO A 1012 -28.26 -6.04 23.58
C PRO A 1012 -28.63 -5.25 22.32
N SER A 1013 -28.28 -5.76 21.14
CA SER A 1013 -28.32 -5.01 19.87
C SER A 1013 -29.72 -4.46 19.51
N GLY A 1014 -30.79 -5.00 20.10
CA GLY A 1014 -32.18 -4.55 19.96
C GLY A 1014 -32.71 -3.58 21.04
N ARG A 1015 -31.93 -3.17 22.06
CA ARG A 1015 -32.37 -2.25 23.13
C ARG A 1015 -31.60 -0.91 23.18
N LYS A 1016 -30.93 -0.54 22.09
CA LYS A 1016 -29.99 0.60 21.99
C LYS A 1016 -30.56 1.98 22.42
N ALA A 1017 -31.86 2.22 22.27
CA ALA A 1017 -32.50 3.48 22.67
C ALA A 1017 -32.87 3.58 24.17
N GLY A 1018 -32.80 2.47 24.92
CA GLY A 1018 -33.21 2.42 26.33
C GLY A 1018 -32.48 3.39 27.27
N PRO A 1019 -31.14 3.51 27.22
CA PRO A 1019 -30.38 4.41 28.08
C PRO A 1019 -30.80 5.89 27.95
N LEU A 1020 -31.10 6.33 26.72
CA LEU A 1020 -31.46 7.72 26.42
C LEU A 1020 -32.81 8.09 27.04
N ALA A 1021 -33.80 7.19 26.92
CA ALA A 1021 -35.12 7.38 27.54
C ALA A 1021 -35.03 7.44 29.07
N ALA A 1022 -34.12 6.66 29.69
CA ALA A 1022 -33.88 6.70 31.13
C ALA A 1022 -33.25 8.02 31.61
N LEU A 1023 -32.28 8.55 30.87
CA LEU A 1023 -31.68 9.86 31.18
C LEU A 1023 -32.67 11.01 30.99
N GLN A 1024 -33.45 10.99 29.92
CA GLN A 1024 -34.49 11.99 29.67
C GLN A 1024 -35.58 11.97 30.76
N ALA A 1025 -35.99 10.79 31.21
CA ALA A 1025 -36.92 10.63 32.34
C ALA A 1025 -36.34 11.10 33.69
N ALA A 1026 -35.01 11.10 33.84
CA ALA A 1026 -34.30 11.65 34.99
C ALA A 1026 -34.06 13.18 34.89
N GLY A 1027 -34.56 13.84 33.84
CA GLY A 1027 -34.36 15.28 33.60
C GLY A 1027 -32.96 15.66 33.08
N ILE A 1028 -32.17 14.68 32.65
CA ILE A 1028 -30.79 14.89 32.17
C ILE A 1028 -30.85 15.03 30.65
N ALA A 1029 -30.50 16.21 30.15
CA ALA A 1029 -30.35 16.45 28.72
C ALA A 1029 -29.16 15.65 28.17
N VAL A 1030 -29.40 14.88 27.11
CA VAL A 1030 -28.36 14.19 26.34
C VAL A 1030 -28.22 14.91 25.01
N GLU A 1031 -27.06 15.52 24.78
CA GLU A 1031 -26.78 16.29 23.56
C GLU A 1031 -26.24 15.41 22.43
N ASP A 1032 -25.54 14.32 22.76
CA ASP A 1032 -24.95 13.37 21.81
C ASP A 1032 -24.86 11.95 22.41
N PHE A 1033 -24.76 10.92 21.56
CA PHE A 1033 -24.45 9.54 21.96
C PHE A 1033 -23.87 8.73 20.80
N GLU A 1034 -23.01 7.76 21.13
CA GLU A 1034 -22.31 6.89 20.19
C GLU A 1034 -22.66 5.40 20.43
N LEU A 1035 -22.38 4.57 19.42
CA LEU A 1035 -22.60 3.12 19.45
C LEU A 1035 -21.29 2.41 19.09
N GLU A 1036 -20.82 1.53 19.96
CA GLU A 1036 -19.52 0.86 19.85
C GLU A 1036 -19.74 -0.66 19.76
N SER A 1037 -19.08 -1.36 18.82
CA SER A 1037 -19.06 -2.83 18.80
C SER A 1037 -18.14 -3.36 19.90
N GLU A 1038 -18.29 -4.64 20.26
CA GLU A 1038 -17.44 -5.28 21.28
C GLU A 1038 -15.94 -5.28 20.86
N GLU A 1039 -15.68 -5.26 19.54
CA GLU A 1039 -14.37 -5.09 18.89
C GLU A 1039 -13.61 -3.80 19.27
N ASN A 1040 -14.24 -2.82 19.92
CA ASN A 1040 -13.61 -1.56 20.36
C ASN A 1040 -13.24 -1.54 21.85
N HIS A 1041 -13.45 -2.64 22.59
CA HIS A 1041 -13.33 -2.69 24.07
C HIS A 1041 -12.52 -3.88 24.62
N GLU A 1042 -11.74 -4.57 23.77
CA GLU A 1042 -10.67 -5.50 24.19
C GLU A 1042 -9.28 -4.85 24.00
#